data_AF-A0A9X8EA49-F1
#
_entry.id   AF-A0A9X8EA49-F1
#
_cell.length_a   1.000
_cell.length_b   1.000
_cell.length_c   1.000
_cell.angle_alpha   90.00
_cell.angle_beta   90.00
_cell.angle_gamma   90.00
#
_symmetry.space_group_name_H-M   'P 1'
#
loop_
_entity.id
_entity.type
_entity.pdbx_description
1 polymer ?
#
loop_
_entity_poly.entity_id
_entity_poly.type
_entity_poly.pdbx_seq_one_letter_code
_entity_poly.pdbx_strand_id
1 'polypeptide(L)'
;MECRAGSWADGSTALCQRPVKCTTGQGPKAGATFVTDCMTCPPGYYSDHDDETPCEVIQCTPGFYSDAVGATDATKTCTACPASTYSTGLNDVCHDCAFGEFSLQGDGVCSPLECPLNSEPTAHATNTTDCLPCAVGTFSAGGTNTCEPMQCPRGTEPKAAPSSISDCDPCALGKFSTGGSSVCEPTTCLPGFVAVDLAWDGVDSCKRCDAGYKLRTCGNGTYANADSICAPAKCSPGLFAPPGSSDPIDNCVACAVGTFSTGDSAICKPVECPVGTEPHALATQVDDCVACVRGYFSPGGVVACEPATCPKGTEANDHAGGPTECSKCPHAQNSLGNSGLCMSPPCDPGFEPNDDGETCSICTAGRFSPGRGVPCQDSKCPPSTESLDGASDAVANCVACDIGYISEGGSDLCAPCPSGTYTLKNMTTCEPTTCPVGFEPKSPPLHAFDCVECLNGHYSPGGNATCGHATCPAGSSTVDHAETPNDCVLCAAGTYSTGGNTTCKDAACPPGFGAPAGASTEDACAPCGAGSYSFGGSFPCTPTTCRPGSSSNATTATHPSDTCVECAVGFFSPGGHASCQPMQCAPGFSGKPNAVDPVTDCKSCADGHSSEGTSSPCIPCARGFFAAAGDATCQPATCAAGWQANEGAVHATDCKGCPWGTYASGGSALCDAVSCPAGSFAPEQTNSCSLCRGGSYSTADAAVCKPALCPPGQATVEGATSPTDDCLDCPVGTYGLGQNQPCKPTTCPSGYASSTTGIHLEKGSCKLCPVGWFSAGGGDQCE
;
A
#
# COMPACT_ATOMS: atom_id res chain seq x y z
N MET A 1 23.52 10.78 -9.78
CA MET A 1 22.91 12.11 -9.98
C MET A 1 21.59 11.85 -10.64
N GLU A 2 20.47 12.11 -9.98
CA GLU A 2 19.17 12.08 -10.65
C GLU A 2 18.97 13.41 -11.35
N CYS A 3 18.78 13.35 -12.67
CA CYS A 3 18.56 14.54 -13.49
C CYS A 3 17.06 14.88 -13.51
N ARG A 4 16.73 16.19 -13.50
CA ARG A 4 15.36 16.71 -13.60
C ARG A 4 14.70 16.12 -14.86
N ALA A 5 13.40 15.84 -14.85
CA ALA A 5 12.65 15.57 -16.08
C ALA A 5 12.96 16.68 -17.11
N GLY A 6 13.43 16.27 -18.28
CA GLY A 6 14.00 17.14 -19.32
C GLY A 6 15.53 17.05 -19.47
N SER A 7 16.23 16.42 -18.53
CA SER A 7 17.69 16.28 -18.53
C SER A 7 18.14 14.84 -18.23
N TRP A 8 19.28 14.42 -18.78
CA TRP A 8 19.82 13.06 -18.68
C TRP A 8 21.30 13.03 -18.30
N ALA A 9 21.79 11.88 -17.81
CA ALA A 9 23.22 11.62 -17.66
C ALA A 9 23.53 10.13 -17.89
N ASP A 10 24.49 9.86 -18.79
CA ASP A 10 25.05 8.52 -19.05
C ASP A 10 26.10 8.09 -18.00
N GLY A 11 26.42 8.97 -17.06
CA GLY A 11 27.47 8.78 -16.04
C GLY A 11 28.89 9.12 -16.50
N SER A 12 29.09 9.62 -17.73
CA SER A 12 30.40 10.06 -18.23
C SER A 12 30.78 11.48 -17.79
N THR A 13 29.78 12.36 -17.61
CA THR A 13 29.95 13.76 -17.19
C THR A 13 29.45 14.02 -15.78
N ALA A 14 30.10 14.96 -15.07
CA ALA A 14 29.71 15.42 -13.73
C ALA A 14 28.54 16.42 -13.71
N LEU A 15 27.81 16.55 -14.82
CA LEU A 15 26.68 17.45 -15.05
C LEU A 15 25.62 16.71 -15.87
N CYS A 16 24.34 17.02 -15.63
CA CYS A 16 23.22 16.58 -16.47
C CYS A 16 23.25 17.33 -17.81
N GLN A 17 22.98 16.61 -18.89
CA GLN A 17 22.88 17.14 -20.25
C GLN A 17 21.40 17.41 -20.60
N ARG A 18 21.15 18.48 -21.37
CA ARG A 18 19.82 18.89 -21.87
C ARG A 18 19.87 19.07 -23.39
N PRO A 19 18.73 18.96 -24.08
CA PRO A 19 17.48 18.34 -23.62
C PRO A 19 17.58 16.81 -23.61
N VAL A 20 16.70 16.14 -22.88
CA VAL A 20 16.19 14.81 -23.28
C VAL A 20 15.30 15.05 -24.50
N LYS A 21 15.57 14.37 -25.60
CA LYS A 21 14.82 14.53 -26.85
C LYS A 21 13.73 13.49 -26.91
N CYS A 22 12.59 13.82 -26.33
CA CYS A 22 11.37 13.06 -26.53
C CYS A 22 10.72 13.47 -27.85
N THR A 23 10.00 12.53 -28.46
CA THR A 23 9.10 12.84 -29.57
C THR A 23 7.72 13.15 -29.01
N THR A 24 7.02 14.07 -29.65
CA THR A 24 5.56 14.27 -29.61
C THR A 24 4.77 13.04 -29.14
N GLY A 25 3.94 13.23 -28.12
CA GLY A 25 3.24 12.16 -27.39
C GLY A 25 4.06 11.49 -26.29
N GLN A 26 5.29 11.94 -26.03
CA GLN A 26 6.14 11.46 -24.95
C GLN A 26 6.75 12.63 -24.18
N GLY A 27 6.80 12.50 -22.85
CA GLY A 27 7.52 13.41 -21.97
C GLY A 27 8.77 12.73 -21.39
N PRO A 28 9.78 13.50 -20.96
CA PRO A 28 11.02 12.95 -20.42
C PRO A 28 10.79 12.27 -19.07
N LYS A 29 11.34 11.05 -18.93
CA LYS A 29 11.20 10.27 -17.70
C LYS A 29 12.07 10.88 -16.59
N ALA A 30 11.54 10.95 -15.37
CA ALA A 30 12.34 11.32 -14.20
C ALA A 30 13.50 10.31 -14.03
N GLY A 31 14.73 10.81 -13.83
CA GLY A 31 15.92 9.97 -13.76
C GLY A 31 16.37 9.37 -15.10
N ALA A 32 16.13 10.08 -16.22
CA ALA A 32 16.57 9.67 -17.56
C ALA A 32 18.09 9.39 -17.63
N THR A 33 18.45 8.20 -18.12
CA THR A 33 19.87 7.76 -18.26
C THR A 33 20.44 7.94 -19.67
N PHE A 34 19.58 8.25 -20.65
CA PHE A 34 19.94 8.50 -22.04
C PHE A 34 19.09 9.63 -22.63
N VAL A 35 19.58 10.24 -23.71
CA VAL A 35 18.91 11.33 -24.44
C VAL A 35 17.51 10.96 -24.99
N THR A 36 17.15 9.68 -25.04
CA THR A 36 15.86 9.16 -25.52
C THR A 36 15.07 8.40 -24.44
N ASP A 37 15.37 8.59 -23.15
CA ASP A 37 14.73 7.86 -22.04
C ASP A 37 13.41 8.55 -21.63
N CYS A 38 12.39 8.33 -22.47
CA CYS A 38 11.09 9.02 -22.43
C CYS A 38 9.94 8.10 -22.00
N MET A 39 8.84 8.69 -21.54
CA MET A 39 7.58 8.01 -21.22
C MET A 39 6.44 8.54 -22.08
N THR A 40 5.64 7.64 -22.65
CA THR A 40 4.42 8.00 -23.39
C THR A 40 3.41 8.69 -22.47
N CYS A 41 2.81 9.80 -22.91
CA CYS A 41 1.86 10.53 -22.09
C CYS A 41 0.58 9.70 -21.83
N PRO A 42 0.11 9.59 -20.58
CA PRO A 42 -1.11 8.84 -20.24
C PRO A 42 -2.38 9.58 -20.70
N PRO A 43 -3.56 8.92 -20.72
CA PRO A 43 -4.84 9.56 -21.03
C PRO A 43 -5.09 10.81 -20.18
N GLY A 44 -5.65 11.87 -20.79
CA GLY A 44 -5.77 13.18 -20.17
C GLY A 44 -4.47 14.00 -20.11
N TYR A 45 -3.36 13.52 -20.67
CA TYR A 45 -2.08 14.24 -20.75
C TYR A 45 -1.49 14.20 -22.17
N TYR A 46 -0.80 15.27 -22.58
CA TYR A 46 -0.23 15.41 -23.93
C TYR A 46 1.21 15.96 -23.91
N SER A 47 1.90 15.81 -25.05
CA SER A 47 3.10 16.58 -25.38
C SER A 47 3.10 16.83 -26.89
N ASP A 48 2.96 18.08 -27.31
CA ASP A 48 2.97 18.54 -28.70
C ASP A 48 4.34 19.06 -29.18
N HIS A 49 5.36 18.99 -28.31
CA HIS A 49 6.72 19.42 -28.58
C HIS A 49 7.69 18.21 -28.67
N ASP A 50 8.62 18.24 -29.62
CA ASP A 50 9.71 17.23 -29.74
C ASP A 50 10.93 17.63 -28.84
N ASP A 51 10.68 17.93 -27.57
CA ASP A 51 11.67 18.51 -26.64
C ASP A 51 11.69 17.89 -25.22
N GLU A 52 12.07 18.70 -24.23
CA GLU A 52 12.27 18.37 -22.82
C GLU A 52 11.07 18.73 -21.91
N THR A 53 9.92 19.12 -22.48
CA THR A 53 8.69 19.40 -21.72
C THR A 53 8.05 18.13 -21.14
N PRO A 54 7.77 18.07 -19.81
CA PRO A 54 6.94 17.01 -19.22
C PRO A 54 5.53 17.03 -19.80
N CYS A 55 4.88 15.85 -19.88
CA CYS A 55 3.51 15.74 -20.38
C CYS A 55 2.56 16.67 -19.60
N GLU A 56 1.94 17.62 -20.29
CA GLU A 56 1.01 18.60 -19.73
C GLU A 56 -0.39 17.99 -19.56
N VAL A 57 -1.18 18.55 -18.62
CA VAL A 57 -2.59 18.14 -18.43
C VAL A 57 -3.44 18.71 -19.57
N ILE A 58 -4.11 17.85 -20.33
CA ILE A 58 -5.03 18.27 -21.38
C ILE A 58 -6.17 19.08 -20.74
N GLN A 59 -6.39 20.30 -21.23
CA GLN A 59 -7.43 21.21 -20.75
C GLN A 59 -8.67 21.13 -21.66
N CYS A 60 -9.38 20.00 -21.65
CA CYS A 60 -10.64 19.92 -22.42
C CYS A 60 -11.69 20.89 -21.85
N THR A 61 -12.49 21.50 -22.71
CA THR A 61 -13.66 22.26 -22.28
C THR A 61 -14.71 21.30 -21.68
N PRO A 62 -15.60 21.77 -20.77
CA PRO A 62 -16.75 20.98 -20.33
C PRO A 62 -17.50 20.38 -21.52
N GLY A 63 -17.88 19.10 -21.41
CA GLY A 63 -18.45 18.30 -22.50
C GLY A 63 -17.44 17.61 -23.41
N PHE A 64 -16.14 17.77 -23.20
CA PHE A 64 -15.07 17.13 -23.97
C PHE A 64 -14.13 16.33 -23.05
N TYR A 65 -13.53 15.27 -23.58
CA TYR A 65 -12.61 14.36 -22.88
C TYR A 65 -11.50 13.85 -23.82
N SER A 66 -10.40 13.34 -23.27
CA SER A 66 -9.30 12.73 -24.06
C SER A 66 -8.84 11.40 -23.44
N ASP A 67 -9.11 10.29 -24.15
CA ASP A 67 -8.60 8.96 -23.83
C ASP A 67 -7.28 8.61 -24.54
N ALA A 68 -6.74 9.54 -25.33
CA ALA A 68 -5.60 9.33 -26.20
C ALA A 68 -4.28 9.09 -25.44
N VAL A 69 -3.79 7.85 -25.44
CA VAL A 69 -2.45 7.51 -24.98
C VAL A 69 -1.42 8.05 -25.98
N GLY A 70 -0.48 8.84 -25.51
CA GLY A 70 0.53 9.50 -26.34
C GLY A 70 -0.03 10.66 -27.16
N ALA A 71 -0.96 11.43 -26.61
CA ALA A 71 -1.53 12.60 -27.25
C ALA A 71 -0.44 13.60 -27.68
N THR A 72 -0.41 13.94 -28.98
CA THR A 72 0.56 14.88 -29.57
C THR A 72 0.01 16.30 -29.72
N ASP A 73 -1.18 16.57 -29.16
CA ASP A 73 -1.94 17.81 -29.33
C ASP A 73 -3.14 17.79 -28.36
N ALA A 74 -3.21 18.71 -27.40
CA ALA A 74 -4.34 18.79 -26.47
C ALA A 74 -5.68 19.02 -27.18
N THR A 75 -5.69 19.90 -28.18
CA THR A 75 -6.91 20.38 -28.83
C THR A 75 -7.51 19.37 -29.80
N LYS A 76 -6.67 18.59 -30.50
CA LYS A 76 -7.11 17.53 -31.42
C LYS A 76 -7.47 16.22 -30.71
N THR A 77 -7.01 16.01 -29.47
CA THR A 77 -7.32 14.79 -28.69
C THR A 77 -8.48 14.96 -27.71
N CYS A 78 -8.89 16.19 -27.39
CA CYS A 78 -10.20 16.45 -26.80
C CYS A 78 -11.34 16.08 -27.77
N THR A 79 -11.81 14.84 -27.68
CA THR A 79 -13.03 14.39 -28.32
C THR A 79 -14.25 14.89 -27.55
N ALA A 80 -15.28 15.34 -28.27
CA ALA A 80 -16.55 15.71 -27.67
C ALA A 80 -17.24 14.46 -27.09
N CYS A 81 -17.73 14.53 -25.85
CA CYS A 81 -18.53 13.47 -25.26
C CYS A 81 -19.69 13.11 -26.19
N PRO A 82 -20.00 11.81 -26.38
CA PRO A 82 -21.10 11.40 -27.24
C PRO A 82 -22.42 12.00 -26.74
N ALA A 83 -23.29 12.39 -27.65
CA ALA A 83 -24.57 12.98 -27.28
C ALA A 83 -25.43 12.01 -26.42
N SER A 84 -26.30 12.56 -25.58
CA SER A 84 -26.88 11.91 -24.39
C SER A 84 -25.88 11.62 -23.26
N THR A 85 -24.66 12.19 -23.30
CA THR A 85 -23.67 12.18 -22.19
C THR A 85 -23.02 13.55 -21.99
N TYR A 86 -22.37 13.78 -20.84
CA TYR A 86 -21.69 15.05 -20.48
C TYR A 86 -20.37 14.80 -19.72
N SER A 87 -19.48 15.81 -19.64
CA SER A 87 -18.23 15.82 -18.85
C SER A 87 -18.02 17.20 -18.22
N THR A 88 -17.36 17.30 -17.06
CA THR A 88 -17.04 18.59 -16.44
C THR A 88 -15.79 19.28 -17.01
N GLY A 89 -15.05 18.61 -17.91
CA GLY A 89 -13.89 19.15 -18.63
C GLY A 89 -12.56 18.88 -17.93
N LEU A 90 -11.53 19.66 -18.27
CA LEU A 90 -10.13 19.40 -17.91
C LEU A 90 -9.71 17.99 -18.39
N ASN A 91 -9.38 17.09 -17.47
CA ASN A 91 -9.06 15.68 -17.71
C ASN A 91 -10.16 14.70 -17.23
N ASP A 92 -11.40 15.17 -17.11
CA ASP A 92 -12.60 14.40 -16.73
C ASP A 92 -13.14 13.52 -17.88
N VAL A 93 -14.05 12.59 -17.55
CA VAL A 93 -14.63 11.60 -18.47
C VAL A 93 -16.15 11.76 -18.61
N CYS A 94 -16.76 11.10 -19.61
CA CYS A 94 -18.18 11.28 -19.92
C CYS A 94 -19.13 10.45 -19.03
N HIS A 95 -20.35 10.96 -18.82
CA HIS A 95 -21.41 10.42 -17.97
C HIS A 95 -22.80 10.54 -18.63
N ASP A 96 -23.67 9.53 -18.50
CA ASP A 96 -24.98 9.46 -19.21
C ASP A 96 -26.08 10.40 -18.65
N CYS A 97 -27.00 10.83 -19.52
CA CYS A 97 -28.18 11.65 -19.19
C CYS A 97 -29.48 10.84 -18.91
N ALA A 98 -30.47 11.48 -18.28
CA ALA A 98 -31.73 10.86 -17.88
C ALA A 98 -32.83 10.88 -18.97
N PHE A 99 -33.86 10.04 -18.83
CA PHE A 99 -34.99 10.00 -19.77
C PHE A 99 -35.87 11.26 -19.66
N GLY A 100 -36.18 11.88 -20.81
CA GLY A 100 -36.83 13.19 -20.88
C GLY A 100 -35.86 14.36 -20.84
N GLU A 101 -34.56 14.08 -20.72
CA GLU A 101 -33.46 15.03 -20.88
C GLU A 101 -32.61 14.62 -22.10
N PHE A 102 -31.82 15.55 -22.61
CA PHE A 102 -30.85 15.37 -23.69
C PHE A 102 -29.55 16.10 -23.34
N SER A 103 -28.49 15.79 -24.08
CA SER A 103 -27.21 16.52 -24.06
C SER A 103 -26.62 16.43 -25.45
N LEU A 104 -26.23 17.56 -26.07
CA LEU A 104 -25.58 17.55 -27.38
C LEU A 104 -24.18 16.95 -27.28
N GLN A 105 -23.64 16.51 -28.42
CA GLN A 105 -22.23 16.14 -28.47
C GLN A 105 -21.37 17.39 -28.16
N GLY A 106 -20.66 17.35 -27.03
CA GLY A 106 -19.88 18.48 -26.53
C GLY A 106 -20.54 19.33 -25.44
N ASP A 107 -21.73 18.98 -24.95
CA ASP A 107 -22.37 19.68 -23.82
C ASP A 107 -21.80 19.24 -22.46
N GLY A 108 -21.59 20.21 -21.57
CA GLY A 108 -21.09 19.97 -20.20
C GLY A 108 -22.15 19.60 -19.17
N VAL A 109 -23.43 19.51 -19.55
CA VAL A 109 -24.57 19.19 -18.66
C VAL A 109 -25.81 18.78 -19.47
N CYS A 110 -26.64 17.88 -18.93
CA CYS A 110 -27.93 17.49 -19.51
C CYS A 110 -29.01 18.59 -19.35
N SER A 111 -29.98 18.65 -20.27
CA SER A 111 -31.08 19.62 -20.30
C SER A 111 -32.43 18.96 -20.66
N PRO A 112 -33.58 19.45 -20.18
CA PRO A 112 -34.89 18.84 -20.45
C PRO A 112 -35.36 19.01 -21.91
N LEU A 113 -36.03 18.00 -22.46
CA LEU A 113 -36.55 17.97 -23.83
C LEU A 113 -38.03 18.41 -23.92
N GLU A 114 -38.29 19.49 -24.66
CA GLU A 114 -39.66 19.96 -24.97
C GLU A 114 -39.95 19.82 -26.47
N CYS A 115 -40.83 18.89 -26.86
CA CYS A 115 -41.12 18.64 -28.27
C CYS A 115 -42.14 19.64 -28.87
N PRO A 116 -42.03 19.97 -30.17
CA PRO A 116 -43.01 20.83 -30.84
C PRO A 116 -44.38 20.14 -30.99
N LEU A 117 -45.41 20.95 -31.28
CA LEU A 117 -46.69 20.47 -31.80
C LEU A 117 -46.45 19.53 -32.99
N ASN A 118 -47.21 18.45 -33.08
CA ASN A 118 -47.04 17.38 -34.07
C ASN A 118 -45.77 16.49 -33.88
N SER A 119 -45.25 16.34 -32.66
CA SER A 119 -44.13 15.41 -32.37
C SER A 119 -44.18 14.82 -30.94
N GLU A 120 -43.35 13.81 -30.66
CA GLU A 120 -43.29 13.09 -29.37
C GLU A 120 -41.84 12.71 -28.93
N PRO A 121 -41.47 12.72 -27.63
CA PRO A 121 -40.08 12.50 -27.20
C PRO A 121 -39.53 11.10 -27.47
N THR A 122 -38.25 11.00 -27.84
CA THR A 122 -37.53 9.72 -27.99
C THR A 122 -36.64 9.39 -26.77
N ALA A 123 -36.15 8.15 -26.71
CA ALA A 123 -35.31 7.66 -25.60
C ALA A 123 -33.81 7.74 -25.93
N HIS A 124 -32.99 8.20 -24.97
CA HIS A 124 -31.59 8.62 -25.18
C HIS A 124 -31.51 9.79 -26.18
N ALA A 125 -32.29 10.84 -25.91
CA ALA A 125 -32.32 12.01 -26.75
C ALA A 125 -30.95 12.70 -26.80
N THR A 126 -30.51 13.02 -28.00
CA THR A 126 -29.20 13.62 -28.31
C THR A 126 -29.31 15.13 -28.55
N ASN A 127 -30.51 15.66 -28.78
CA ASN A 127 -30.74 17.07 -29.11
C ASN A 127 -32.19 17.51 -28.83
N THR A 128 -32.44 18.82 -28.84
CA THR A 128 -33.79 19.44 -28.64
C THR A 128 -34.85 19.02 -29.66
N THR A 129 -34.47 18.40 -30.77
CA THR A 129 -35.34 17.98 -31.87
C THR A 129 -35.44 16.46 -32.01
N ASP A 130 -34.95 15.68 -31.04
CA ASP A 130 -35.14 14.22 -30.95
C ASP A 130 -36.55 13.84 -30.47
N CYS A 131 -37.48 14.39 -31.24
CA CYS A 131 -38.91 14.35 -31.10
C CYS A 131 -39.46 13.75 -32.38
N LEU A 132 -39.95 12.52 -32.32
CA LEU A 132 -40.45 11.81 -33.50
C LEU A 132 -41.68 12.57 -34.03
N PRO A 133 -41.65 13.09 -35.27
CA PRO A 133 -42.82 13.74 -35.83
C PRO A 133 -43.89 12.70 -36.15
N CYS A 134 -45.15 13.07 -35.94
CA CYS A 134 -46.25 12.18 -36.27
C CYS A 134 -46.26 11.90 -37.78
N ALA A 135 -46.38 10.63 -38.16
CA ALA A 135 -46.34 10.19 -39.56
C ALA A 135 -47.39 10.92 -40.42
N VAL A 136 -47.15 11.05 -41.74
CA VAL A 136 -48.11 11.70 -42.65
C VAL A 136 -49.46 10.99 -42.57
N GLY A 137 -50.44 11.65 -41.97
CA GLY A 137 -51.70 11.05 -41.56
C GLY A 137 -51.96 11.01 -40.05
N THR A 138 -51.09 11.55 -39.19
CA THR A 138 -51.27 11.70 -37.72
C THR A 138 -50.79 13.07 -37.17
N PHE A 139 -51.04 13.34 -35.88
CA PHE A 139 -51.00 14.63 -35.19
C PHE A 139 -50.76 14.51 -33.66
N SER A 140 -49.98 15.40 -33.04
CA SER A 140 -49.71 15.46 -31.57
C SER A 140 -49.84 16.89 -31.03
N ALA A 141 -50.09 17.04 -29.73
CA ALA A 141 -50.10 18.34 -29.05
C ALA A 141 -48.71 18.88 -28.68
N GLY A 142 -47.64 18.08 -28.75
CA GLY A 142 -46.29 18.46 -28.35
C GLY A 142 -46.04 18.46 -26.83
N GLY A 143 -44.92 19.04 -26.39
CA GLY A 143 -44.40 18.93 -25.03
C GLY A 143 -43.75 17.56 -24.80
N THR A 144 -44.25 16.80 -23.82
CA THR A 144 -43.83 15.41 -23.56
C THR A 144 -44.91 14.37 -23.95
N ASN A 145 -45.77 14.70 -24.92
CA ASN A 145 -46.97 13.93 -25.33
C ASN A 145 -46.84 13.26 -26.72
N THR A 146 -47.84 12.45 -27.13
CA THR A 146 -47.78 11.48 -28.26
C THR A 146 -48.87 11.64 -29.38
N CYS A 147 -48.81 10.85 -30.47
CA CYS A 147 -49.48 11.09 -31.80
C CYS A 147 -50.78 10.30 -32.21
N GLU A 148 -51.72 10.90 -32.98
CA GLU A 148 -53.06 10.37 -33.43
C GLU A 148 -53.62 10.85 -34.84
N PRO A 149 -54.57 10.18 -35.58
CA PRO A 149 -54.82 10.37 -37.06
C PRO A 149 -55.62 11.56 -37.72
N MET A 150 -55.33 11.90 -39.01
CA MET A 150 -55.79 13.05 -39.87
C MET A 150 -56.91 12.83 -40.95
N GLN A 151 -57.42 13.91 -41.60
CA GLN A 151 -58.56 13.92 -42.57
C GLN A 151 -58.49 15.01 -43.72
N CYS A 152 -58.57 14.69 -45.04
CA CYS A 152 -58.44 15.66 -46.20
C CYS A 152 -59.27 15.37 -47.51
N PRO A 153 -59.49 16.35 -48.43
CA PRO A 153 -60.35 16.28 -49.64
C PRO A 153 -59.62 16.06 -51.00
N ARG A 154 -60.31 16.26 -52.16
CA ARG A 154 -59.90 15.91 -53.55
C ARG A 154 -59.32 17.06 -54.39
N GLY A 155 -58.46 16.70 -55.36
CA GLY A 155 -57.69 17.66 -56.18
C GLY A 155 -56.55 18.32 -55.40
N THR A 156 -56.35 17.82 -54.19
CA THR A 156 -55.49 18.32 -53.11
C THR A 156 -54.93 17.13 -52.36
N GLU A 157 -53.88 17.35 -51.60
CA GLU A 157 -53.18 16.37 -50.77
C GLU A 157 -53.13 16.80 -49.30
N PRO A 158 -52.90 15.89 -48.33
CA PRO A 158 -52.61 16.27 -46.97
C PRO A 158 -51.43 17.23 -46.93
N LYS A 159 -51.56 18.35 -46.22
CA LYS A 159 -50.44 19.25 -46.00
C LYS A 159 -49.40 18.47 -45.19
N ALA A 160 -48.19 18.35 -45.73
CA ALA A 160 -47.11 17.55 -45.13
C ALA A 160 -46.73 17.99 -43.70
N ALA A 161 -47.10 19.21 -43.30
CA ALA A 161 -47.02 19.72 -41.94
C ALA A 161 -48.42 20.23 -41.50
N PRO A 162 -49.25 19.39 -40.85
CA PRO A 162 -50.57 19.79 -40.38
C PRO A 162 -50.50 20.78 -39.21
N SER A 163 -51.08 21.97 -39.37
CA SER A 163 -51.31 22.90 -38.25
C SER A 163 -52.41 22.40 -37.29
N SER A 164 -53.28 21.53 -37.80
CA SER A 164 -54.32 20.80 -37.09
C SER A 164 -54.71 19.57 -37.92
N ILE A 165 -55.55 18.71 -37.35
CA ILE A 165 -55.93 17.37 -37.87
C ILE A 165 -56.59 17.33 -39.28
N SER A 166 -56.77 18.47 -39.95
CA SER A 166 -57.52 18.64 -41.20
C SER A 166 -56.99 19.78 -42.12
N ASP A 167 -55.75 19.68 -42.60
CA ASP A 167 -55.02 20.75 -43.34
C ASP A 167 -54.41 20.19 -44.65
N CYS A 168 -54.59 20.86 -45.82
CA CYS A 168 -54.45 20.26 -47.17
C CYS A 168 -54.08 21.28 -48.30
N ASP A 169 -53.41 20.89 -49.40
CA ASP A 169 -52.88 21.78 -50.50
C ASP A 169 -53.03 21.24 -51.97
N PRO A 170 -52.90 22.07 -53.04
CA PRO A 170 -53.08 21.69 -54.47
C PRO A 170 -51.79 21.60 -55.36
N CYS A 171 -51.90 21.03 -56.58
CA CYS A 171 -50.78 20.78 -57.52
C CYS A 171 -50.38 21.98 -58.43
N ALA A 172 -49.13 22.00 -58.93
CA ALA A 172 -48.50 23.14 -59.64
C ALA A 172 -47.83 22.77 -61.00
N LEU A 173 -47.37 23.79 -61.76
CA LEU A 173 -46.67 23.76 -63.08
C LEU A 173 -46.29 22.35 -63.56
N GLY A 174 -47.25 21.69 -64.21
CA GLY A 174 -47.10 20.36 -64.76
C GLY A 174 -47.16 19.20 -63.77
N LYS A 175 -48.15 19.14 -62.84
CA LYS A 175 -48.46 18.00 -61.94
C LYS A 175 -49.96 17.85 -61.54
N PHE A 176 -50.44 16.67 -61.07
CA PHE A 176 -51.86 16.32 -60.71
C PHE A 176 -52.10 15.31 -59.53
N SER A 177 -53.28 15.33 -58.82
CA SER A 177 -53.63 14.44 -57.65
C SER A 177 -55.15 14.09 -57.47
N THR A 178 -55.49 13.16 -56.56
CA THR A 178 -56.88 12.66 -56.28
C THR A 178 -57.42 12.78 -54.85
N GLY A 179 -56.59 13.00 -53.83
CA GLY A 179 -57.02 13.30 -52.44
C GLY A 179 -57.38 12.16 -51.48
N GLY A 180 -57.72 12.54 -50.24
CA GLY A 180 -57.67 11.66 -49.06
C GLY A 180 -56.31 11.80 -48.37
N SER A 181 -55.65 10.69 -48.05
CA SER A 181 -54.26 10.65 -47.55
C SER A 181 -53.21 10.66 -48.69
N SER A 182 -53.46 11.34 -49.82
CA SER A 182 -52.85 11.04 -51.15
C SER A 182 -52.31 12.26 -51.93
N VAL A 183 -51.32 12.09 -52.82
CA VAL A 183 -50.32 13.10 -53.27
C VAL A 183 -50.20 13.29 -54.83
N CYS A 184 -49.53 14.35 -55.35
CA CYS A 184 -49.45 14.76 -56.80
C CYS A 184 -48.24 14.26 -57.68
N GLU A 185 -48.45 14.07 -59.01
CA GLU A 185 -47.48 13.50 -60.03
C GLU A 185 -47.34 14.27 -61.40
N PRO A 186 -46.26 14.15 -62.23
CA PRO A 186 -45.82 15.15 -63.27
C PRO A 186 -46.07 14.93 -64.81
N THR A 187 -45.52 15.84 -65.66
CA THR A 187 -45.78 16.09 -67.13
C THR A 187 -44.54 16.13 -68.08
N THR A 188 -44.70 16.38 -69.41
CA THR A 188 -43.62 16.25 -70.45
C THR A 188 -43.58 17.29 -71.63
N CYS A 189 -42.57 18.19 -71.75
CA CYS A 189 -42.17 18.96 -72.99
C CYS A 189 -40.73 18.63 -73.45
N LEU A 190 -40.34 19.14 -74.63
CA LEU A 190 -39.05 18.98 -75.32
C LEU A 190 -37.93 19.96 -74.83
N PRO A 191 -36.69 20.04 -75.39
CA PRO A 191 -35.55 20.79 -74.81
C PRO A 191 -35.18 22.18 -75.38
N GLY A 192 -34.90 23.14 -74.46
CA GLY A 192 -34.77 24.61 -74.65
C GLY A 192 -35.99 25.43 -74.15
N PHE A 193 -36.76 24.87 -73.23
CA PHE A 193 -38.19 24.64 -73.50
C PHE A 193 -38.93 24.23 -72.16
N VAL A 194 -40.18 24.67 -71.83
CA VAL A 194 -40.93 24.34 -70.54
C VAL A 194 -42.48 24.60 -70.58
N ALA A 195 -43.32 24.20 -69.58
CA ALA A 195 -44.82 24.11 -69.61
C ALA A 195 -45.64 24.85 -68.47
N VAL A 196 -46.96 24.55 -68.27
CA VAL A 196 -47.99 25.37 -67.50
C VAL A 196 -48.75 24.68 -66.32
N ASP A 197 -49.67 25.41 -65.65
CA ASP A 197 -50.10 25.27 -64.23
C ASP A 197 -51.44 24.56 -63.92
N LEU A 198 -51.62 24.17 -62.63
CA LEU A 198 -52.84 23.57 -62.04
C LEU A 198 -53.45 22.36 -62.79
N ALA A 199 -52.60 21.55 -63.39
CA ALA A 199 -53.01 20.42 -64.23
C ALA A 199 -53.74 19.31 -63.44
N TRP A 200 -54.61 18.60 -64.12
CA TRP A 200 -55.02 17.25 -63.71
C TRP A 200 -54.49 16.16 -64.68
N ASP A 201 -53.69 16.56 -65.69
CA ASP A 201 -52.95 15.74 -66.69
C ASP A 201 -51.64 16.43 -67.26
N GLY A 202 -51.32 16.56 -68.58
CA GLY A 202 -49.97 16.28 -69.18
C GLY A 202 -48.86 17.20 -69.93
N VAL A 203 -48.91 18.50 -70.41
CA VAL A 203 -48.10 19.04 -71.65
C VAL A 203 -47.00 20.24 -71.72
N ASP A 204 -47.05 21.33 -72.59
CA ASP A 204 -45.89 22.04 -73.38
C ASP A 204 -45.69 23.65 -73.43
N SER A 205 -44.49 24.22 -73.85
CA SER A 205 -44.18 25.59 -74.50
C SER A 205 -42.66 26.14 -74.68
N CYS A 206 -41.99 26.23 -75.89
CA CYS A 206 -40.52 25.84 -75.98
C CYS A 206 -39.44 26.56 -77.09
N LYS A 207 -38.12 27.14 -76.89
CA LYS A 207 -37.07 27.95 -77.85
C LYS A 207 -35.40 28.22 -77.61
N ARG A 208 -34.38 28.66 -78.54
CA ARG A 208 -32.81 29.01 -78.34
C ARG A 208 -31.79 29.76 -79.45
N CYS A 209 -30.48 30.27 -79.22
CA CYS A 209 -29.40 31.06 -80.12
C CYS A 209 -27.74 31.07 -79.86
N ASP A 210 -26.70 31.58 -80.72
CA ASP A 210 -25.09 31.53 -80.69
C ASP A 210 -24.02 32.62 -81.43
N ALA A 211 -22.58 32.58 -81.44
CA ALA A 211 -21.46 33.63 -81.95
C ALA A 211 -19.83 33.34 -82.31
N GLY A 212 -18.82 34.30 -82.71
CA GLY A 212 -17.25 34.21 -83.04
C GLY A 212 -16.32 35.51 -83.54
N TYR A 213 -14.96 35.79 -83.96
CA TYR A 213 -13.45 35.32 -84.10
C TYR A 213 -12.15 36.37 -84.41
N LYS A 214 -10.85 36.10 -84.95
CA LYS A 214 -9.46 36.92 -85.03
C LYS A 214 -8.37 36.75 -86.29
N LEU A 215 -7.04 37.18 -86.68
CA LEU A 215 -5.63 37.89 -86.41
C LEU A 215 -4.68 38.26 -87.75
N ARG A 216 -3.33 38.66 -88.10
CA ARG A 216 -1.79 38.96 -87.75
C ARG A 216 -0.80 39.84 -88.77
N THR A 217 0.62 39.89 -88.79
CA THR A 217 1.71 40.87 -89.44
C THR A 217 3.16 40.45 -90.14
N CYS A 218 4.35 41.25 -90.21
CA CYS A 218 5.46 41.48 -91.33
C CYS A 218 7.11 41.23 -91.31
N GLY A 219 8.12 42.11 -91.83
CA GLY A 219 9.47 41.92 -92.69
C GLY A 219 11.08 42.18 -92.35
N ASN A 220 12.08 42.72 -93.22
CA ASN A 220 13.66 42.53 -93.23
C ASN A 220 14.86 43.46 -93.98
N GLY A 221 16.21 43.57 -93.56
CA GLY A 221 17.58 43.66 -94.31
C GLY A 221 18.51 44.96 -94.45
N THR A 222 17.96 46.04 -93.99
CA THR A 222 17.67 47.25 -94.77
C THR A 222 16.36 47.64 -94.11
N TYR A 223 16.09 48.91 -93.89
CA TYR A 223 15.05 49.30 -92.99
C TYR A 223 13.75 49.66 -93.72
N ALA A 224 12.63 49.06 -93.30
CA ALA A 224 11.30 49.40 -93.79
C ALA A 224 10.89 50.79 -93.27
N ASN A 225 10.95 51.78 -94.16
CA ASN A 225 10.56 53.16 -93.87
C ASN A 225 9.02 53.30 -93.73
N ALA A 226 8.54 54.53 -93.49
CA ALA A 226 7.11 54.81 -93.30
C ALA A 226 6.21 54.38 -94.47
N ASP A 227 6.75 54.29 -95.69
CA ASP A 227 6.05 53.82 -96.89
C ASP A 227 6.08 52.28 -97.04
N SER A 228 6.58 51.55 -96.03
CA SER A 228 6.79 50.10 -96.00
C SER A 228 7.82 49.57 -97.02
N ILE A 229 8.85 50.38 -97.36
CA ILE A 229 9.88 50.05 -98.34
C ILE A 229 11.27 50.03 -97.68
N CYS A 230 12.10 49.03 -98.02
CA CYS A 230 13.38 48.78 -97.37
C CYS A 230 14.56 49.60 -97.96
N ALA A 231 15.33 50.31 -97.12
CA ALA A 231 16.47 51.16 -97.50
C ALA A 231 17.76 50.87 -96.67
N PRO A 232 18.98 51.21 -97.14
CA PRO A 232 20.23 50.85 -96.43
C PRO A 232 20.48 51.66 -95.15
N ALA A 233 21.16 51.05 -94.18
CA ALA A 233 21.51 51.61 -92.88
C ALA A 233 23.00 52.03 -92.80
N LYS A 234 23.35 52.86 -91.80
CA LYS A 234 24.71 53.35 -91.49
C LYS A 234 25.06 53.05 -90.03
N CYS A 235 26.22 52.44 -89.79
CA CYS A 235 26.54 51.87 -88.49
C CYS A 235 27.89 52.35 -87.95
N SER A 236 27.87 52.84 -86.70
CA SER A 236 29.06 53.24 -85.94
C SER A 236 30.09 52.09 -85.80
N PRO A 237 31.36 52.40 -85.45
CA PRO A 237 32.32 51.39 -85.04
C PRO A 237 31.73 50.43 -84.00
N GLY A 238 31.97 49.14 -84.20
CA GLY A 238 31.39 48.05 -83.43
C GLY A 238 30.07 47.46 -83.96
N LEU A 239 29.40 48.01 -85.00
CA LEU A 239 28.06 47.53 -85.44
C LEU A 239 27.89 47.25 -86.96
N PHE A 240 26.84 46.47 -87.32
CA PHE A 240 26.40 46.09 -88.68
C PHE A 240 24.84 45.96 -88.78
N ALA A 241 24.23 45.83 -89.96
CA ALA A 241 22.75 45.90 -90.12
C ALA A 241 22.00 44.54 -90.29
N PRO A 242 20.82 44.31 -89.64
CA PRO A 242 20.14 43.00 -89.51
C PRO A 242 18.76 42.85 -90.23
N PRO A 243 18.09 41.67 -90.09
CA PRO A 243 16.67 41.48 -90.39
C PRO A 243 15.71 42.25 -89.47
N GLY A 244 14.73 42.92 -90.06
CA GLY A 244 13.54 43.46 -89.38
C GLY A 244 13.57 44.97 -89.19
N SER A 245 14.66 45.62 -89.56
CA SER A 245 14.89 47.06 -89.37
C SER A 245 13.75 47.93 -89.92
N SER A 246 13.52 49.07 -89.27
CA SER A 246 12.63 50.16 -89.68
C SER A 246 13.24 51.57 -89.51
N ASP A 247 14.52 51.68 -89.14
CA ASP A 247 15.32 52.92 -89.10
C ASP A 247 16.74 52.74 -89.72
N PRO A 248 17.36 53.77 -90.35
CA PRO A 248 18.70 53.67 -90.93
C PRO A 248 19.87 53.65 -89.94
N ILE A 249 19.66 53.89 -88.63
CA ILE A 249 20.74 53.95 -87.62
C ILE A 249 20.35 53.11 -86.40
N ASP A 250 19.13 53.26 -85.87
CA ASP A 250 18.68 52.66 -84.61
C ASP A 250 18.54 51.13 -84.65
N ASN A 251 18.85 50.50 -85.79
CA ASN A 251 18.78 49.04 -85.95
C ASN A 251 20.12 48.40 -86.27
N CYS A 252 21.23 49.14 -86.19
CA CYS A 252 22.56 48.55 -86.21
C CYS A 252 22.77 47.64 -84.98
N VAL A 253 23.24 46.42 -85.22
CA VAL A 253 23.50 45.36 -84.24
C VAL A 253 24.99 45.21 -84.02
N ALA A 254 25.40 44.94 -82.78
CA ALA A 254 26.79 44.77 -82.39
C ALA A 254 27.49 43.64 -83.16
N CYS A 255 28.78 43.81 -83.44
CA CYS A 255 29.69 42.71 -83.74
C CYS A 255 29.69 41.70 -82.59
N ALA A 256 29.85 40.42 -82.93
CA ALA A 256 29.98 39.36 -81.94
C ALA A 256 31.25 39.56 -81.11
N VAL A 257 31.19 39.24 -79.81
CA VAL A 257 32.35 39.30 -78.90
C VAL A 257 33.51 38.47 -79.47
N GLY A 258 34.73 38.97 -79.29
CA GLY A 258 35.91 38.47 -80.00
C GLY A 258 36.06 39.02 -81.43
N THR A 259 35.14 39.88 -81.91
CA THR A 259 35.29 40.61 -83.18
C THR A 259 34.99 42.11 -83.07
N PHE A 260 35.82 42.92 -83.74
CA PHE A 260 35.68 44.38 -83.89
C PHE A 260 35.18 44.77 -85.30
N SER A 261 34.69 46.00 -85.44
CA SER A 261 34.39 46.66 -86.71
C SER A 261 34.71 48.14 -86.62
N THR A 262 35.31 48.71 -87.67
CA THR A 262 35.65 50.13 -87.75
C THR A 262 34.48 51.01 -88.24
N GLY A 263 33.28 50.44 -88.38
CA GLY A 263 32.07 51.13 -88.86
C GLY A 263 31.75 50.87 -90.35
N ASP A 264 30.50 51.16 -90.73
CA ASP A 264 29.92 51.03 -92.08
C ASP A 264 30.19 49.70 -92.82
N SER A 265 30.41 48.62 -92.06
CA SER A 265 30.68 47.28 -92.59
C SER A 265 29.47 46.34 -92.44
N ALA A 266 29.32 45.41 -93.37
CA ALA A 266 28.35 44.32 -93.28
C ALA A 266 28.84 43.10 -92.45
N ILE A 267 30.11 43.10 -92.01
CA ILE A 267 30.82 41.98 -91.35
C ILE A 267 31.99 42.46 -90.46
N CYS A 268 32.36 41.66 -89.46
CA CYS A 268 33.34 41.99 -88.39
C CYS A 268 34.65 41.16 -88.48
N LYS A 269 35.69 41.52 -87.70
CA LYS A 269 37.07 40.96 -87.75
C LYS A 269 37.61 40.62 -86.34
N PRO A 270 38.49 39.63 -86.13
CA PRO A 270 38.88 39.15 -84.78
C PRO A 270 39.78 40.09 -83.93
N VAL A 271 39.75 39.90 -82.61
CA VAL A 271 40.46 40.62 -81.52
C VAL A 271 41.49 39.68 -80.83
N GLU A 272 42.45 40.17 -80.03
CA GLU A 272 43.45 39.32 -79.34
C GLU A 272 43.84 39.84 -77.93
N CYS A 273 43.39 39.18 -76.86
CA CYS A 273 43.55 39.61 -75.45
C CYS A 273 44.54 38.77 -74.62
N PRO A 274 45.10 39.30 -73.52
CA PRO A 274 45.95 38.55 -72.59
C PRO A 274 45.17 37.60 -71.65
N VAL A 275 45.90 36.67 -71.02
CA VAL A 275 45.39 35.74 -69.99
C VAL A 275 44.72 36.50 -68.83
N GLY A 276 43.62 35.95 -68.30
CA GLY A 276 42.82 36.57 -67.23
C GLY A 276 41.88 37.70 -67.71
N THR A 277 41.79 37.91 -69.04
CA THR A 277 40.95 38.97 -69.64
C THR A 277 40.15 38.45 -70.85
N GLU A 278 39.04 39.12 -71.16
CA GLU A 278 38.19 38.87 -72.33
C GLU A 278 38.09 40.10 -73.26
N PRO A 279 37.74 39.92 -74.55
CA PRO A 279 37.42 41.03 -75.45
C PRO A 279 36.19 41.82 -74.98
N HIS A 280 36.27 43.16 -75.00
CA HIS A 280 35.11 44.01 -74.73
C HIS A 280 33.96 43.76 -75.73
N ALA A 281 32.73 43.81 -75.24
CA ALA A 281 31.57 43.98 -76.10
C ALA A 281 31.65 45.35 -76.82
N LEU A 282 31.44 45.35 -78.14
CA LEU A 282 31.73 46.50 -79.03
C LEU A 282 33.21 46.92 -79.10
N ALA A 283 34.15 45.97 -78.94
CA ALA A 283 35.57 46.19 -79.19
C ALA A 283 35.80 47.04 -80.46
N THR A 284 36.56 48.13 -80.30
CA THR A 284 36.78 49.13 -81.35
C THR A 284 38.11 48.94 -82.09
N GLN A 285 39.05 48.25 -81.45
CA GLN A 285 40.39 47.92 -81.93
C GLN A 285 40.82 46.52 -81.44
N VAL A 286 42.07 46.12 -81.71
CA VAL A 286 42.53 44.72 -81.59
C VAL A 286 42.87 44.27 -80.16
N ASP A 287 43.06 45.22 -79.24
CA ASP A 287 43.55 45.06 -77.86
C ASP A 287 42.55 45.59 -76.80
N ASP A 288 41.28 45.71 -77.18
CA ASP A 288 40.19 46.25 -76.37
C ASP A 288 39.61 45.16 -75.44
N CYS A 289 40.18 45.04 -74.23
CA CYS A 289 39.99 43.88 -73.33
C CYS A 289 39.68 44.29 -71.87
N VAL A 290 38.94 43.43 -71.15
CA VAL A 290 38.54 43.62 -69.73
C VAL A 290 38.87 42.39 -68.88
N ALA A 291 39.28 42.61 -67.62
CA ALA A 291 39.68 41.52 -66.72
C ALA A 291 38.49 40.72 -66.18
N CYS A 292 38.65 39.40 -66.04
CA CYS A 292 37.59 38.54 -65.52
C CYS A 292 37.28 38.86 -64.06
N VAL A 293 35.98 38.94 -63.76
CA VAL A 293 35.46 39.05 -62.39
C VAL A 293 35.58 37.71 -61.66
N ARG A 294 35.65 37.76 -60.33
CA ARG A 294 35.80 36.55 -59.50
C ARG A 294 34.72 35.51 -59.79
N GLY A 295 35.13 34.25 -59.78
CA GLY A 295 34.35 33.11 -60.28
C GLY A 295 34.59 32.79 -61.77
N TYR A 296 35.22 33.66 -62.55
CA TYR A 296 35.47 33.46 -63.98
C TYR A 296 36.96 33.51 -64.30
N PHE A 297 37.36 32.80 -65.36
CA PHE A 297 38.74 32.72 -65.84
C PHE A 297 38.79 33.00 -67.35
N SER A 298 39.96 33.33 -67.88
CA SER A 298 40.19 33.34 -69.34
C SER A 298 41.61 32.92 -69.69
N PRO A 299 41.81 32.01 -70.67
CA PRO A 299 43.12 31.70 -71.22
C PRO A 299 43.65 32.78 -72.19
N GLY A 300 42.88 33.85 -72.44
CA GLY A 300 43.19 34.93 -73.39
C GLY A 300 42.76 34.63 -74.83
N GLY A 301 43.21 35.47 -75.77
CA GLY A 301 42.84 35.44 -77.18
C GLY A 301 41.48 36.09 -77.44
N VAL A 302 40.59 35.39 -78.15
CA VAL A 302 39.18 35.79 -78.36
C VAL A 302 38.22 35.21 -77.32
N VAL A 303 38.73 34.45 -76.35
CA VAL A 303 37.91 33.69 -75.39
C VAL A 303 37.28 34.65 -74.39
N ALA A 304 35.97 34.52 -74.20
CA ALA A 304 35.22 35.23 -73.16
C ALA A 304 35.63 34.72 -71.77
N CYS A 305 35.31 35.46 -70.71
CA CYS A 305 35.51 35.00 -69.34
C CYS A 305 34.55 33.84 -69.06
N GLU A 306 35.06 32.61 -69.11
CA GLU A 306 34.29 31.39 -68.86
C GLU A 306 34.20 31.12 -67.34
N PRO A 307 33.11 30.50 -66.85
CA PRO A 307 32.98 30.16 -65.43
C PRO A 307 34.08 29.17 -65.04
N ALA A 308 34.79 29.48 -63.95
CA ALA A 308 35.80 28.57 -63.39
C ALA A 308 35.15 27.24 -62.98
N THR A 309 35.95 26.17 -62.89
CA THR A 309 35.55 24.84 -62.41
C THR A 309 36.17 24.56 -61.05
N CYS A 310 36.07 25.52 -60.13
CA CYS A 310 36.60 25.37 -58.77
C CYS A 310 35.88 24.25 -57.99
N PRO A 311 36.58 23.45 -57.17
CA PRO A 311 35.92 22.53 -56.25
C PRO A 311 35.12 23.30 -55.19
N LYS A 312 34.07 22.65 -54.66
CA LYS A 312 33.24 23.17 -53.55
C LYS A 312 34.13 23.57 -52.35
N GLY A 313 33.78 24.65 -51.65
CA GLY A 313 34.61 25.23 -50.58
C GLY A 313 35.84 26.02 -51.07
N THR A 314 35.92 26.32 -52.37
CA THR A 314 36.94 27.22 -52.94
C THR A 314 36.31 28.21 -53.92
N GLU A 315 36.87 29.42 -54.00
CA GLU A 315 36.53 30.43 -55.02
C GLU A 315 37.70 30.66 -55.97
N ALA A 316 37.41 31.10 -57.20
CA ALA A 316 38.44 31.40 -58.18
C ALA A 316 39.30 32.60 -57.75
N ASN A 317 40.61 32.51 -57.98
CA ASN A 317 41.55 33.60 -57.71
C ASN A 317 41.22 34.84 -58.57
N ASP A 318 41.59 36.03 -58.09
CA ASP A 318 41.46 37.27 -58.87
C ASP A 318 42.25 37.15 -60.19
N HIS A 319 41.58 37.41 -61.30
CA HIS A 319 42.13 37.33 -62.67
C HIS A 319 42.68 35.95 -63.05
N ALA A 320 42.04 34.87 -62.59
CA ALA A 320 42.38 33.48 -62.91
C ALA A 320 42.65 33.25 -64.42
N GLY A 321 43.79 32.63 -64.73
CA GLY A 321 44.21 32.30 -66.09
C GLY A 321 43.78 30.90 -66.57
N GLY A 322 43.28 30.07 -65.66
CA GLY A 322 42.82 28.71 -65.94
C GLY A 322 41.66 28.28 -65.05
N PRO A 323 40.90 27.25 -65.47
CA PRO A 323 39.62 26.89 -64.85
C PRO A 323 39.72 26.35 -63.41
N THR A 324 40.91 25.95 -62.96
CA THR A 324 41.15 25.33 -61.64
C THR A 324 42.03 26.17 -60.72
N GLU A 325 42.16 27.47 -60.99
CA GLU A 325 43.01 28.40 -60.23
C GLU A 325 42.21 29.04 -59.08
N CYS A 326 42.15 28.34 -57.94
CA CYS A 326 41.19 28.61 -56.86
C CYS A 326 41.85 28.64 -55.47
N SER A 327 41.24 29.36 -54.53
CA SER A 327 41.65 29.48 -53.13
C SER A 327 40.54 29.04 -52.16
N LYS A 328 40.90 28.52 -50.99
CA LYS A 328 39.93 28.07 -49.98
C LYS A 328 39.16 29.25 -49.39
N CYS A 329 37.87 29.03 -49.12
CA CYS A 329 37.06 30.01 -48.39
C CYS A 329 37.61 30.30 -46.98
N PRO A 330 37.39 31.52 -46.45
CA PRO A 330 37.58 31.83 -45.03
C PRO A 330 36.74 30.93 -44.11
N HIS A 331 37.07 30.95 -42.81
CA HIS A 331 36.28 30.27 -41.77
C HIS A 331 34.81 30.73 -41.82
N ALA A 332 33.86 29.81 -41.56
CA ALA A 332 32.42 30.11 -41.60
C ALA A 332 31.91 30.63 -42.97
N GLN A 333 32.59 30.28 -44.07
CA GLN A 333 32.19 30.58 -45.45
C GLN A 333 32.43 29.39 -46.38
N ASN A 334 31.56 29.20 -47.37
CA ASN A 334 31.72 28.16 -48.39
C ASN A 334 31.29 28.70 -49.77
N SER A 335 31.65 27.98 -50.82
CA SER A 335 31.25 28.22 -52.21
C SER A 335 30.68 26.93 -52.78
N LEU A 336 29.58 27.04 -53.53
CA LEU A 336 28.97 25.93 -54.28
C LEU A 336 29.91 25.30 -55.33
N GLY A 337 31.10 25.87 -55.53
CA GLY A 337 32.07 25.49 -56.54
C GLY A 337 31.75 26.11 -57.89
N ASN A 338 32.51 25.72 -58.90
CA ASN A 338 32.56 26.34 -60.21
C ASN A 338 32.82 27.86 -60.08
N SER A 339 31.94 28.71 -60.63
CA SER A 339 32.03 30.16 -60.53
C SER A 339 31.43 30.75 -59.24
N GLY A 340 31.17 29.93 -58.23
CA GLY A 340 30.66 30.38 -56.92
C GLY A 340 31.71 31.17 -56.13
N LEU A 341 31.27 32.28 -55.53
CA LEU A 341 32.05 33.05 -54.55
C LEU A 341 31.90 32.44 -53.15
N CYS A 342 32.88 32.68 -52.28
CA CYS A 342 32.76 32.33 -50.87
C CYS A 342 31.74 33.24 -50.17
N MET A 343 30.75 32.64 -49.52
CA MET A 343 29.70 33.32 -48.77
C MET A 343 29.46 32.60 -47.45
N SER A 344 29.13 33.34 -46.39
CA SER A 344 28.52 32.71 -45.21
C SER A 344 27.07 32.33 -45.53
N PRO A 345 26.56 31.21 -44.98
CA PRO A 345 25.16 30.87 -45.11
C PRO A 345 24.32 31.96 -44.40
N PRO A 346 23.16 32.35 -44.97
CA PRO A 346 22.30 33.36 -44.36
C PRO A 346 21.52 32.74 -43.18
N CYS A 347 22.22 32.43 -42.08
CA CYS A 347 21.62 31.88 -40.87
C CYS A 347 20.55 32.84 -40.31
N ASP A 348 19.44 32.27 -39.86
CA ASP A 348 18.40 33.02 -39.16
C ASP A 348 18.90 33.53 -37.80
N PRO A 349 18.25 34.56 -37.21
CA PRO A 349 18.58 35.01 -35.86
C PRO A 349 18.48 33.87 -34.84
N GLY A 350 19.44 33.80 -33.92
CA GLY A 350 19.63 32.66 -33.01
C GLY A 350 20.63 31.61 -33.51
N PHE A 351 21.15 31.72 -34.74
CA PHE A 351 22.06 30.72 -35.32
C PHE A 351 23.37 31.33 -35.86
N GLU A 352 24.49 30.63 -35.66
CA GLU A 352 25.79 30.96 -36.27
C GLU A 352 26.18 29.97 -37.38
N PRO A 353 26.98 30.38 -38.39
CA PRO A 353 27.52 29.45 -39.36
C PRO A 353 28.51 28.48 -38.73
N ASN A 354 28.43 27.21 -39.11
CA ASN A 354 29.41 26.20 -38.73
C ASN A 354 30.73 26.37 -39.49
N ASP A 355 31.78 25.69 -39.02
CA ASP A 355 33.11 25.62 -39.66
C ASP A 355 33.05 25.17 -41.13
N ASP A 356 31.99 24.45 -41.53
CA ASP A 356 31.75 24.00 -42.91
C ASP A 356 31.28 25.12 -43.85
N GLY A 357 30.81 26.26 -43.33
CA GLY A 357 30.26 27.38 -44.10
C GLY A 357 29.01 27.04 -44.94
N GLU A 358 28.33 25.93 -44.66
CA GLU A 358 27.11 25.49 -45.36
C GLU A 358 25.92 25.33 -44.42
N THR A 359 26.18 24.91 -43.18
CA THR A 359 25.16 24.68 -42.17
C THR A 359 25.27 25.72 -41.05
N CYS A 360 24.20 25.89 -40.29
CA CYS A 360 24.17 26.76 -39.12
C CYS A 360 23.92 25.93 -37.86
N SER A 361 24.57 26.28 -36.75
CA SER A 361 24.25 25.75 -35.42
C SER A 361 23.50 26.80 -34.60
N ILE A 362 22.72 26.33 -33.63
CA ILE A 362 22.00 27.20 -32.69
C ILE A 362 22.98 27.79 -31.68
N CYS A 363 22.84 29.08 -31.35
CA CYS A 363 23.57 29.66 -30.23
C CYS A 363 23.15 28.95 -28.95
N THR A 364 24.11 28.35 -28.24
CA THR A 364 23.85 27.75 -26.91
C THR A 364 23.41 28.81 -25.91
N ALA A 365 22.58 28.41 -24.95
CA ALA A 365 22.15 29.22 -23.81
C ALA A 365 23.30 30.01 -23.19
N GLY A 366 23.03 31.27 -22.82
CA GLY A 366 24.04 32.27 -22.46
C GLY A 366 24.62 33.05 -23.66
N ARG A 367 24.24 32.70 -24.90
CA ARG A 367 24.76 33.32 -26.14
C ARG A 367 23.65 33.62 -27.15
N PHE A 368 23.82 34.66 -27.95
CA PHE A 368 22.85 35.14 -28.94
C PHE A 368 23.50 35.43 -30.30
N SER A 369 22.72 35.45 -31.39
CA SER A 369 23.15 36.01 -32.68
C SER A 369 22.01 36.74 -33.39
N PRO A 370 22.26 37.94 -33.98
CA PRO A 370 21.29 38.64 -34.83
C PRO A 370 21.11 37.99 -36.21
N GLY A 371 21.73 36.82 -36.46
CA GLY A 371 21.67 36.08 -37.71
C GLY A 371 22.52 36.70 -38.82
N ARG A 372 22.16 36.44 -40.08
CA ARG A 372 22.87 36.92 -41.29
C ARG A 372 24.35 36.50 -41.35
N GLY A 373 24.67 35.36 -40.76
CA GLY A 373 26.04 34.82 -40.70
C GLY A 373 26.94 35.46 -39.64
N VAL A 374 26.38 36.19 -38.67
CA VAL A 374 27.12 36.69 -37.50
C VAL A 374 27.35 35.53 -36.50
N PRO A 375 28.60 35.29 -36.04
CA PRO A 375 28.88 34.32 -34.98
C PRO A 375 28.21 34.68 -33.65
N CYS A 376 27.90 33.68 -32.84
CA CYS A 376 27.24 33.84 -31.55
C CYS A 376 28.12 34.63 -30.59
N GLN A 377 27.49 35.53 -29.83
CA GLN A 377 28.10 36.44 -28.86
C GLN A 377 27.42 36.29 -27.51
N ASP A 378 28.11 36.61 -26.43
CA ASP A 378 27.62 36.33 -25.09
C ASP A 378 26.49 37.31 -24.71
N SER A 379 25.42 36.81 -24.08
CA SER A 379 24.23 37.62 -23.76
C SER A 379 24.49 38.64 -22.65
N LYS A 380 23.55 39.57 -22.47
CA LYS A 380 23.63 40.69 -21.53
C LYS A 380 22.40 40.74 -20.64
N CYS A 381 21.98 39.56 -20.19
CA CYS A 381 20.79 39.38 -19.38
C CYS A 381 20.90 40.07 -18.01
N PRO A 382 19.83 40.68 -17.48
CA PRO A 382 19.78 41.09 -16.08
C PRO A 382 20.01 39.94 -15.10
N PRO A 383 20.44 40.21 -13.85
CA PRO A 383 20.44 39.21 -12.78
C PRO A 383 19.06 38.57 -12.58
N SER A 384 19.03 37.32 -12.14
CA SER A 384 17.85 36.45 -12.11
C SER A 384 17.17 36.22 -13.46
N THR A 385 17.88 36.39 -14.57
CA THR A 385 17.42 36.03 -15.92
C THR A 385 18.54 35.36 -16.74
N GLU A 386 18.18 34.40 -17.60
CA GLU A 386 19.09 33.69 -18.51
C GLU A 386 18.66 33.85 -19.97
N SER A 387 19.57 33.63 -20.92
CA SER A 387 19.20 33.45 -22.34
C SER A 387 19.18 31.96 -22.69
N LEU A 388 18.11 31.50 -23.31
CA LEU A 388 17.97 30.12 -23.77
C LEU A 388 18.65 29.90 -25.13
N ASP A 389 18.76 28.64 -25.55
CA ASP A 389 19.24 28.27 -26.89
C ASP A 389 18.48 29.06 -27.98
N GLY A 390 19.22 29.62 -28.94
CA GLY A 390 18.64 30.33 -30.09
C GLY A 390 18.28 31.80 -29.85
N ALA A 391 18.83 32.44 -28.81
CA ALA A 391 18.60 33.87 -28.57
C ALA A 391 18.98 34.75 -29.78
N SER A 392 18.07 35.62 -30.20
CA SER A 392 18.24 36.52 -31.36
C SER A 392 18.78 37.92 -30.99
N ASP A 393 18.59 38.34 -29.75
CA ASP A 393 19.02 39.62 -29.20
C ASP A 393 19.69 39.45 -27.83
N ALA A 394 20.61 40.36 -27.51
CA ALA A 394 21.43 40.31 -26.30
C ALA A 394 20.65 40.45 -24.97
N VAL A 395 19.44 41.03 -25.00
CA VAL A 395 18.65 41.37 -23.80
C VAL A 395 17.16 41.00 -23.96
N ALA A 396 16.58 41.17 -25.15
CA ALA A 396 15.14 40.97 -25.37
C ALA A 396 14.71 39.49 -25.35
N ASN A 397 15.65 38.54 -25.44
CA ASN A 397 15.39 37.10 -25.30
C ASN A 397 15.75 36.54 -23.90
N CYS A 398 16.02 37.38 -22.91
CA CYS A 398 16.30 36.93 -21.56
C CYS A 398 15.01 36.57 -20.80
N VAL A 399 14.97 35.36 -20.25
CA VAL A 399 13.84 34.79 -19.51
C VAL A 399 14.16 34.79 -18.02
N ALA A 400 13.20 35.17 -17.17
CA ALA A 400 13.40 35.18 -15.72
C ALA A 400 13.46 33.75 -15.15
N CYS A 401 14.38 33.52 -14.21
CA CYS A 401 14.52 32.23 -13.53
C CYS A 401 13.23 31.81 -12.81
N ASP A 402 13.00 30.49 -12.77
CA ASP A 402 11.93 29.88 -11.98
C ASP A 402 12.12 30.10 -10.47
N ILE A 403 11.03 29.93 -9.70
CA ILE A 403 11.08 29.96 -8.24
C ILE A 403 12.07 28.89 -7.73
N GLY A 404 13.00 29.31 -6.87
CA GLY A 404 14.11 28.47 -6.41
C GLY A 404 15.38 28.50 -7.26
N TYR A 405 15.43 29.27 -8.36
CA TYR A 405 16.59 29.40 -9.25
C TYR A 405 17.05 30.85 -9.42
N ILE A 406 18.34 31.06 -9.69
CA ILE A 406 18.98 32.38 -9.79
C ILE A 406 20.17 32.39 -10.77
N SER A 407 20.49 33.55 -11.32
CA SER A 407 21.68 33.82 -12.14
C SER A 407 22.25 35.20 -11.79
N GLU A 408 23.57 35.39 -11.89
CA GLU A 408 24.22 36.72 -11.81
C GLU A 408 23.94 37.58 -13.07
N GLY A 409 23.41 36.97 -14.13
CA GLY A 409 23.09 37.61 -15.41
C GLY A 409 24.20 37.50 -16.46
N GLY A 410 24.19 38.39 -17.45
CA GLY A 410 25.11 38.32 -18.59
C GLY A 410 24.80 37.09 -19.45
N SER A 411 25.71 36.12 -19.41
CA SER A 411 25.64 34.80 -20.04
C SER A 411 25.35 33.66 -19.06
N ASP A 412 25.24 33.95 -17.76
CA ASP A 412 25.13 32.90 -16.74
C ASP A 412 23.71 32.33 -16.69
N LEU A 413 23.62 31.00 -16.54
CA LEU A 413 22.36 30.25 -16.52
C LEU A 413 21.76 30.15 -15.12
N CYS A 414 20.44 29.93 -15.07
CA CYS A 414 19.67 29.82 -13.84
C CYS A 414 20.06 28.55 -13.04
N ALA A 415 20.88 28.72 -12.01
CA ALA A 415 21.28 27.68 -11.07
C ALA A 415 20.29 27.59 -9.89
N PRO A 416 20.04 26.39 -9.32
CA PRO A 416 19.20 26.26 -8.13
C PRO A 416 19.85 26.94 -6.92
N CYS A 417 19.05 27.57 -6.07
CA CYS A 417 19.51 28.13 -4.80
C CYS A 417 20.16 27.05 -3.91
N PRO A 418 21.25 27.38 -3.17
CA PRO A 418 21.84 26.47 -2.20
C PRO A 418 20.82 25.92 -1.20
N SER A 419 20.99 24.66 -0.76
CA SER A 419 20.10 23.98 0.18
C SER A 419 19.76 24.86 1.38
N GLY A 420 18.46 25.02 1.67
CA GLY A 420 18.00 25.90 2.75
C GLY A 420 17.92 27.39 2.41
N THR A 421 18.07 27.75 1.13
CA THR A 421 17.77 29.11 0.65
C THR A 421 16.74 29.05 -0.47
N TYR A 422 15.82 30.01 -0.48
CA TYR A 422 14.72 30.12 -1.46
C TYR A 422 14.81 31.46 -2.20
N THR A 423 14.19 31.52 -3.39
CA THR A 423 14.07 32.77 -4.15
C THR A 423 12.74 32.79 -4.89
N LEU A 424 12.10 33.96 -4.91
CA LEU A 424 10.85 34.24 -5.61
C LEU A 424 11.13 35.04 -6.89
N LYS A 425 10.18 35.07 -7.82
CA LYS A 425 10.31 35.67 -9.18
C LYS A 425 10.76 37.15 -9.25
N ASN A 426 10.81 37.86 -8.12
CA ASN A 426 11.25 39.26 -8.01
C ASN A 426 12.53 39.44 -7.16
N MET A 427 13.22 38.36 -6.79
CA MET A 427 14.39 38.37 -5.90
C MET A 427 15.69 38.18 -6.70
N THR A 428 16.72 38.93 -6.34
CA THR A 428 18.07 38.88 -6.93
C THR A 428 19.12 38.32 -5.97
N THR A 429 18.68 37.66 -4.91
CA THR A 429 19.49 36.87 -3.95
C THR A 429 18.64 35.70 -3.44
N CYS A 430 19.27 34.57 -3.14
CA CYS A 430 18.62 33.50 -2.38
C CYS A 430 18.61 33.87 -0.90
N GLU A 431 17.43 33.92 -0.27
CA GLU A 431 17.27 34.23 1.16
C GLU A 431 17.14 32.94 1.98
N PRO A 432 17.58 32.91 3.25
CA PRO A 432 17.46 31.72 4.09
C PRO A 432 16.00 31.41 4.44
N THR A 433 15.64 30.12 4.41
CA THR A 433 14.41 29.63 5.04
C THR A 433 14.50 29.73 6.57
N THR A 434 13.35 29.89 7.23
CA THR A 434 13.23 30.10 8.68
C THR A 434 12.28 29.09 9.30
N CYS A 435 12.77 27.86 9.46
CA CYS A 435 12.01 26.76 10.06
C CYS A 435 11.96 26.85 11.60
N PRO A 436 10.90 26.35 12.25
CA PRO A 436 10.86 26.18 13.70
C PRO A 436 11.84 25.08 14.16
N VAL A 437 12.08 24.99 15.48
CA VAL A 437 12.89 23.91 16.08
C VAL A 437 12.26 22.55 15.78
N GLY A 438 13.10 21.53 15.56
CA GLY A 438 12.65 20.20 15.16
C GLY A 438 12.30 20.03 13.68
N PHE A 439 12.49 21.05 12.83
CA PHE A 439 12.26 21.01 11.39
C PHE A 439 13.51 21.39 10.59
N GLU A 440 13.61 20.90 9.35
CA GLU A 440 14.59 21.37 8.35
C GLU A 440 13.92 22.01 7.13
N PRO A 441 14.66 22.77 6.31
CA PRO A 441 14.17 23.27 5.03
C PRO A 441 13.86 22.12 4.06
N LYS A 442 12.71 22.18 3.41
CA LYS A 442 12.36 21.31 2.29
C LYS A 442 13.36 21.50 1.15
N SER A 443 13.66 20.45 0.39
CA SER A 443 14.54 20.52 -0.78
C SER A 443 13.77 20.25 -2.08
N PRO A 444 13.74 21.17 -3.06
CA PRO A 444 14.03 22.60 -2.93
C PRO A 444 12.92 23.34 -2.14
N PRO A 445 13.24 24.43 -1.43
CA PRO A 445 12.25 25.29 -0.80
C PRO A 445 11.77 26.36 -1.78
N LEU A 446 10.45 26.60 -1.83
CA LEU A 446 9.85 27.64 -2.69
C LEU A 446 9.52 28.91 -1.89
N HIS A 447 9.37 28.78 -0.56
CA HIS A 447 8.99 29.86 0.37
C HIS A 447 9.81 29.80 1.67
N ALA A 448 9.84 30.91 2.41
CA ALA A 448 10.53 31.04 3.70
C ALA A 448 10.19 29.97 4.76
N PHE A 449 8.98 29.39 4.67
CA PHE A 449 8.44 28.42 5.64
C PHE A 449 8.16 27.04 5.03
N ASP A 450 8.72 26.73 3.85
CA ASP A 450 8.68 25.37 3.29
C ASP A 450 9.62 24.45 4.09
N CYS A 451 9.09 23.88 5.16
CA CYS A 451 9.81 23.08 6.14
C CYS A 451 9.26 21.66 6.23
N VAL A 452 10.11 20.69 6.55
CA VAL A 452 9.76 19.29 6.82
C VAL A 452 10.25 18.89 8.21
N GLU A 453 9.53 17.99 8.88
CA GLU A 453 9.82 17.59 10.26
C GLU A 453 11.05 16.68 10.34
N CYS A 454 11.88 16.86 11.37
CA CYS A 454 12.93 15.89 11.69
C CYS A 454 12.29 14.68 12.36
N LEU A 455 12.21 13.59 11.58
CA LEU A 455 11.78 12.28 12.05
C LEU A 455 12.70 11.73 13.16
N ASN A 456 12.15 10.87 14.01
CA ASN A 456 12.86 10.11 15.05
C ASN A 456 14.27 9.66 14.60
N GLY A 457 15.27 9.85 15.47
CA GLY A 457 16.69 9.60 15.17
C GLY A 457 17.45 10.83 14.69
N HIS A 458 16.77 11.90 14.28
CA HIS A 458 17.37 13.19 13.95
C HIS A 458 16.94 14.30 14.92
N TYR A 459 17.52 15.50 14.78
CA TYR A 459 17.18 16.71 15.54
C TYR A 459 17.41 17.96 14.67
N SER A 460 16.80 19.10 15.01
CA SER A 460 17.15 20.40 14.41
C SER A 460 16.99 21.56 15.39
N PRO A 461 17.99 22.46 15.51
CA PRO A 461 17.86 23.72 16.26
C PRO A 461 17.01 24.78 15.53
N GLY A 462 16.40 24.43 14.39
CA GLY A 462 15.58 25.33 13.57
C GLY A 462 16.38 26.33 12.74
N GLY A 463 15.69 27.35 12.24
CA GLY A 463 16.22 28.32 11.30
C GLY A 463 16.51 27.68 9.94
N ASN A 464 17.80 27.63 9.60
CA ASN A 464 18.30 27.07 8.34
C ASN A 464 19.23 25.87 8.55
N ALA A 465 18.91 25.03 9.55
CA ALA A 465 19.64 23.80 9.84
C ALA A 465 18.96 22.60 9.19
N THR A 466 19.73 21.75 8.51
CA THR A 466 19.30 20.40 8.10
C THR A 466 19.24 19.48 9.32
N CYS A 467 18.36 18.48 9.29
CA CYS A 467 18.12 17.51 10.36
C CYS A 467 19.40 16.73 10.69
N GLY A 468 20.10 17.13 11.75
CA GLY A 468 21.33 16.50 12.22
C GLY A 468 21.07 15.13 12.83
N HIS A 469 22.05 14.23 12.77
CA HIS A 469 21.98 12.93 13.42
C HIS A 469 21.98 13.07 14.96
N ALA A 470 21.05 12.39 15.63
CA ALA A 470 21.07 12.29 17.09
C ALA A 470 22.27 11.47 17.59
N THR A 471 22.60 11.64 18.87
CA THR A 471 23.73 10.99 19.55
C THR A 471 23.26 10.12 20.72
N CYS A 472 22.09 9.51 20.60
CA CYS A 472 21.44 8.81 21.70
C CYS A 472 22.21 7.59 22.21
N PRO A 473 22.14 7.27 23.51
CA PRO A 473 22.67 6.00 24.01
C PRO A 473 21.89 4.81 23.42
N ALA A 474 22.52 3.63 23.37
CA ALA A 474 21.81 2.41 23.02
C ALA A 474 20.69 2.13 24.05
N GLY A 475 19.52 1.71 23.57
CA GLY A 475 18.27 1.71 24.32
C GLY A 475 17.39 2.95 24.10
N SER A 476 17.85 3.95 23.32
CA SER A 476 17.13 5.20 23.07
C SER A 476 17.18 5.66 21.61
N SER A 477 16.20 6.50 21.25
CA SER A 477 16.23 7.38 20.06
C SER A 477 15.75 8.79 20.47
N THR A 478 15.93 9.80 19.61
CA THR A 478 15.15 11.04 19.76
C THR A 478 13.67 10.77 19.51
N VAL A 479 12.82 11.66 20.00
CA VAL A 479 11.45 11.85 19.50
C VAL A 479 11.46 12.63 18.18
N ASP A 480 10.36 12.57 17.42
CA ASP A 480 10.09 13.54 16.37
C ASP A 480 10.12 14.98 16.94
N HIS A 481 10.53 15.94 16.12
CA HIS A 481 10.70 17.37 16.51
C HIS A 481 11.81 17.67 17.54
N ALA A 482 12.74 16.74 17.83
CA ALA A 482 13.81 16.96 18.80
C ALA A 482 14.65 18.24 18.55
N GLU A 483 14.83 19.06 19.59
CA GLU A 483 15.57 20.33 19.52
C GLU A 483 17.10 20.13 19.56
N THR A 484 17.58 19.03 20.15
CA THR A 484 19.00 18.81 20.47
C THR A 484 19.44 17.37 20.18
N PRO A 485 20.75 17.09 19.93
CA PRO A 485 21.24 15.74 19.63
C PRO A 485 21.18 14.76 20.83
N ASN A 486 20.70 15.20 21.99
CA ASN A 486 20.64 14.45 23.24
C ASN A 486 19.21 14.37 23.81
N ASP A 487 18.20 14.83 23.06
CA ASP A 487 16.78 14.80 23.46
C ASP A 487 16.17 13.40 23.29
N CYS A 488 16.72 12.45 24.04
CA CYS A 488 16.58 11.02 23.81
C CYS A 488 15.61 10.37 24.79
N VAL A 489 14.59 9.68 24.27
CA VAL A 489 13.65 8.85 25.03
C VAL A 489 14.08 7.39 25.02
N LEU A 490 13.72 6.63 26.07
CA LEU A 490 13.93 5.18 26.09
C LEU A 490 12.95 4.48 25.16
N CYS A 491 13.44 3.51 24.38
CA CYS A 491 12.59 2.64 23.58
C CYS A 491 11.60 1.88 24.48
N ALA A 492 10.34 1.83 24.05
CA ALA A 492 9.28 1.14 24.78
C ALA A 492 9.54 -0.38 24.85
N ALA A 493 9.02 -1.05 25.88
CA ALA A 493 9.12 -2.50 25.98
C ALA A 493 8.51 -3.16 24.73
N GLY A 494 9.20 -4.15 24.17
CA GLY A 494 8.93 -4.70 22.83
C GLY A 494 9.82 -4.12 21.71
N THR A 495 10.48 -2.98 21.93
CA THR A 495 11.34 -2.32 20.94
C THR A 495 12.77 -2.09 21.44
N TYR A 496 13.73 -2.04 20.51
CA TYR A 496 15.16 -1.83 20.80
C TYR A 496 15.78 -0.73 19.93
N SER A 497 16.89 -0.13 20.39
CA SER A 497 17.73 0.76 19.56
C SER A 497 19.20 0.56 19.86
N THR A 498 20.02 0.53 18.81
CA THR A 498 21.50 0.51 18.91
C THR A 498 22.11 1.85 19.30
N GLY A 499 21.32 2.93 19.37
CA GLY A 499 21.76 4.29 19.67
C GLY A 499 22.22 5.10 18.46
N GLY A 500 22.80 6.26 18.70
CA GLY A 500 23.09 7.26 17.66
C GLY A 500 21.80 7.83 17.09
N ASN A 501 21.65 7.73 15.76
CA ASN A 501 20.45 8.13 15.02
C ASN A 501 19.48 6.97 14.73
N THR A 502 19.69 5.76 15.29
CA THR A 502 18.75 4.66 15.03
C THR A 502 17.45 4.84 15.80
N THR A 503 16.34 4.78 15.09
CA THR A 503 14.99 4.69 15.66
C THR A 503 14.82 3.41 16.49
N CYS A 504 13.86 3.43 17.42
CA CYS A 504 13.40 2.21 18.08
C CYS A 504 12.75 1.26 17.06
N LYS A 505 13.23 0.02 16.99
CA LYS A 505 12.77 -1.05 16.09
C LYS A 505 12.09 -2.15 16.88
N ASP A 506 11.16 -2.87 16.27
CA ASP A 506 10.60 -4.10 16.83
C ASP A 506 11.69 -5.11 17.20
N ALA A 507 11.62 -5.69 18.41
CA ALA A 507 12.50 -6.77 18.82
C ALA A 507 12.02 -8.14 18.29
N ALA A 508 12.92 -9.11 18.14
CA ALA A 508 12.63 -10.42 17.53
C ALA A 508 12.47 -11.54 18.57
N CYS A 509 11.78 -11.28 19.69
CA CYS A 509 11.81 -12.20 20.83
C CYS A 509 11.10 -13.54 20.60
N PRO A 510 11.59 -14.66 21.19
CA PRO A 510 10.86 -15.92 21.18
C PRO A 510 9.60 -15.85 22.06
N PRO A 511 8.55 -16.65 21.80
CA PRO A 511 7.37 -16.73 22.64
C PRO A 511 7.70 -17.00 24.11
N GLY A 512 7.02 -16.32 25.03
CA GLY A 512 7.32 -16.35 26.47
C GLY A 512 8.41 -15.37 26.92
N PHE A 513 9.01 -14.61 25.99
CA PHE A 513 9.98 -13.56 26.25
C PHE A 513 9.53 -12.24 25.61
N GLY A 514 10.02 -11.12 26.12
CA GLY A 514 9.82 -9.79 25.53
C GLY A 514 10.98 -8.86 25.85
N ALA A 515 11.26 -7.90 24.96
CA ALA A 515 12.29 -6.89 25.20
C ALA A 515 11.84 -5.92 26.32
N PRO A 516 12.67 -5.66 27.36
CA PRO A 516 12.36 -4.63 28.34
C PRO A 516 12.50 -3.23 27.72
N ALA A 517 11.90 -2.23 28.35
CA ALA A 517 12.11 -0.83 27.94
C ALA A 517 13.61 -0.47 28.05
N GLY A 518 14.14 0.22 27.05
CA GLY A 518 15.58 0.51 26.94
C GLY A 518 16.44 -0.62 26.35
N ALA A 519 15.86 -1.58 25.64
CA ALA A 519 16.61 -2.65 24.97
C ALA A 519 17.62 -2.10 23.94
N SER A 520 18.88 -2.55 24.03
CA SER A 520 19.99 -2.05 23.20
C SER A 520 20.31 -2.89 21.96
N THR A 521 19.71 -4.09 21.84
CA THR A 521 19.94 -5.05 20.75
C THR A 521 18.66 -5.87 20.50
N GLU A 522 18.56 -6.47 19.31
CA GLU A 522 17.38 -7.24 18.87
C GLU A 522 17.11 -8.48 19.76
N ASP A 523 18.18 -9.14 20.20
CA ASP A 523 18.15 -10.32 21.08
C ASP A 523 18.04 -9.99 22.58
N ALA A 524 17.78 -8.74 22.97
CA ALA A 524 17.73 -8.30 24.37
C ALA A 524 16.44 -8.75 25.12
N CYS A 525 16.02 -10.00 24.91
CA CYS A 525 14.74 -10.54 25.33
C CYS A 525 14.78 -11.11 26.74
N ALA A 526 13.94 -10.56 27.63
CA ALA A 526 13.79 -11.04 29.01
C ALA A 526 12.64 -12.07 29.10
N PRO A 527 12.76 -13.13 29.91
CA PRO A 527 11.67 -14.08 30.15
C PRO A 527 10.52 -13.41 30.92
N CYS A 528 9.28 -13.63 30.47
CA CYS A 528 8.10 -13.05 31.11
C CYS A 528 7.79 -13.76 32.43
N GLY A 529 8.24 -13.16 33.54
CA GLY A 529 8.10 -13.69 34.90
C GLY A 529 6.66 -13.95 35.35
N ALA A 530 6.53 -14.63 36.49
CA ALA A 530 5.24 -15.08 37.04
C ALA A 530 4.16 -13.97 37.03
N GLY A 531 2.94 -14.36 36.64
CA GLY A 531 1.83 -13.44 36.38
C GLY A 531 1.89 -12.69 35.05
N SER A 532 2.88 -12.94 34.18
CA SER A 532 2.99 -12.32 32.85
C SER A 532 3.22 -13.32 31.73
N TYR A 533 2.91 -12.93 30.49
CA TYR A 533 3.08 -13.73 29.27
C TYR A 533 3.49 -12.84 28.08
N SER A 534 4.02 -13.44 27.00
CA SER A 534 4.15 -12.80 25.69
C SER A 534 4.06 -13.80 24.54
N PHE A 535 3.52 -13.36 23.41
CA PHE A 535 3.51 -14.12 22.16
C PHE A 535 4.88 -14.13 21.44
N GLY A 536 5.85 -13.33 21.89
CA GLY A 536 7.13 -13.11 21.21
C GLY A 536 7.09 -11.91 20.24
N GLY A 537 8.08 -11.79 19.37
CA GLY A 537 8.29 -10.60 18.55
C GLY A 537 8.43 -9.34 19.41
N SER A 538 7.81 -8.24 18.96
CA SER A 538 7.74 -6.98 19.71
C SER A 538 6.60 -6.91 20.72
N PHE A 539 5.90 -8.01 21.02
CA PHE A 539 4.95 -8.01 22.13
C PHE A 539 5.70 -7.98 23.48
N PRO A 540 5.55 -6.94 24.31
CA PRO A 540 6.14 -6.91 25.65
C PRO A 540 5.50 -7.97 26.54
N CYS A 541 6.14 -8.26 27.67
CA CYS A 541 5.53 -9.08 28.71
C CYS A 541 4.29 -8.36 29.28
N THR A 542 3.11 -8.96 29.11
CA THR A 542 1.81 -8.42 29.55
C THR A 542 1.20 -9.29 30.66
N PRO A 543 0.35 -8.72 31.54
CA PRO A 543 -0.26 -9.47 32.64
C PRO A 543 -1.14 -10.65 32.16
N THR A 544 -1.06 -11.81 32.83
CA THR A 544 -1.97 -12.94 32.58
C THR A 544 -3.42 -12.58 32.95
N THR A 545 -4.38 -13.30 32.37
CA THR A 545 -5.81 -13.16 32.64
C THR A 545 -6.36 -14.39 33.36
N CYS A 546 -5.60 -14.91 34.35
CA CYS A 546 -6.05 -16.03 35.17
C CYS A 546 -7.41 -15.74 35.80
N ARG A 547 -8.29 -16.76 35.84
CA ARG A 547 -9.58 -16.63 36.51
C ARG A 547 -9.37 -16.40 38.01
N PRO A 548 -10.27 -15.69 38.70
CA PRO A 548 -10.27 -15.65 40.17
C PRO A 548 -10.18 -17.06 40.76
N GLY A 549 -9.40 -17.21 41.84
CA GLY A 549 -9.04 -18.50 42.42
C GLY A 549 -7.85 -19.20 41.75
N SER A 550 -7.23 -18.62 40.71
CA SER A 550 -6.06 -19.18 40.00
C SER A 550 -4.94 -18.16 39.78
N SER A 551 -3.70 -18.61 39.62
CA SER A 551 -2.54 -17.77 39.28
C SER A 551 -1.52 -18.49 38.39
N SER A 552 -0.67 -17.74 37.68
CA SER A 552 0.39 -18.28 36.82
C SER A 552 1.78 -18.09 37.46
N ASN A 553 2.43 -19.19 37.83
CA ASN A 553 3.83 -19.20 38.28
C ASN A 553 4.84 -19.49 37.15
N ALA A 554 4.39 -19.61 35.90
CA ALA A 554 5.27 -19.80 34.76
C ALA A 554 6.05 -18.52 34.43
N THR A 555 7.33 -18.68 34.08
CA THR A 555 8.26 -17.57 33.76
C THR A 555 8.53 -17.42 32.26
N THR A 556 7.79 -18.15 31.43
CA THR A 556 7.88 -18.15 29.95
C THR A 556 6.50 -18.42 29.34
N ALA A 557 5.44 -17.87 29.95
CA ALA A 557 4.07 -18.11 29.48
C ALA A 557 3.85 -17.51 28.07
N THR A 558 3.28 -18.30 27.17
CA THR A 558 3.05 -17.93 25.76
C THR A 558 1.61 -17.51 25.45
N HIS A 559 0.70 -17.66 26.40
CA HIS A 559 -0.74 -17.42 26.25
C HIS A 559 -1.30 -16.88 27.58
N PRO A 560 -2.29 -15.95 27.58
CA PRO A 560 -2.74 -15.25 28.78
C PRO A 560 -3.35 -16.14 29.88
N SER A 561 -3.73 -17.39 29.60
CA SER A 561 -4.47 -18.25 30.54
C SER A 561 -3.95 -19.68 30.72
N ASP A 562 -3.07 -20.19 29.85
CA ASP A 562 -2.80 -21.64 29.77
C ASP A 562 -1.93 -22.16 30.92
N THR A 563 -1.14 -21.28 31.52
CA THR A 563 -0.26 -21.58 32.65
C THR A 563 -0.89 -21.22 34.00
N CYS A 564 -2.18 -20.88 34.03
CA CYS A 564 -2.92 -20.57 35.25
C CYS A 564 -3.30 -21.86 35.99
N VAL A 565 -2.90 -21.95 37.25
CA VAL A 565 -3.17 -23.08 38.15
C VAL A 565 -4.04 -22.62 39.31
N GLU A 566 -5.01 -23.43 39.71
CA GLU A 566 -5.87 -23.20 40.86
C GLU A 566 -5.07 -23.05 42.17
N CYS A 567 -5.46 -22.11 43.02
CA CYS A 567 -4.83 -21.93 44.32
C CYS A 567 -5.20 -23.06 45.28
N ALA A 568 -4.19 -23.64 45.94
CA ALA A 568 -4.39 -24.68 46.93
C ALA A 568 -5.22 -24.18 48.12
N VAL A 569 -5.98 -25.09 48.76
CA VAL A 569 -6.80 -24.77 49.94
C VAL A 569 -5.95 -24.08 51.01
N GLY A 570 -6.46 -22.95 51.52
CA GLY A 570 -5.73 -22.06 52.42
C GLY A 570 -5.06 -20.87 51.71
N PHE A 571 -5.11 -20.82 50.38
CA PHE A 571 -4.68 -19.68 49.57
C PHE A 571 -5.81 -19.18 48.67
N PHE A 572 -5.81 -17.88 48.36
CA PHE A 572 -6.74 -17.22 47.46
C PHE A 572 -6.00 -16.48 46.34
N SER A 573 -6.70 -16.12 45.26
CA SER A 573 -6.24 -15.07 44.34
C SER A 573 -7.44 -14.35 43.71
N PRO A 574 -7.41 -13.01 43.58
CA PRO A 574 -8.42 -12.27 42.82
C PRO A 574 -8.33 -12.53 41.29
N GLY A 575 -7.29 -13.25 40.83
CA GLY A 575 -7.06 -13.56 39.42
C GLY A 575 -6.11 -12.58 38.72
N GLY A 576 -6.14 -12.60 37.38
CA GLY A 576 -5.24 -11.81 36.54
C GLY A 576 -3.80 -12.27 36.65
N HIS A 577 -2.95 -11.39 37.20
CA HIS A 577 -1.52 -11.63 37.47
C HIS A 577 -1.21 -11.86 38.96
N ALA A 578 -2.22 -11.81 39.84
CA ALA A 578 -2.00 -11.97 41.28
C ALA A 578 -1.64 -13.42 41.61
N SER A 579 -0.47 -13.62 42.22
CA SER A 579 -0.04 -14.90 42.77
C SER A 579 -0.96 -15.36 43.91
N CYS A 580 -1.03 -16.68 44.15
CA CYS A 580 -1.80 -17.22 45.28
C CYS A 580 -1.25 -16.70 46.63
N GLN A 581 -2.08 -15.99 47.39
CA GLN A 581 -1.75 -15.42 48.70
C GLN A 581 -2.44 -16.19 49.83
N PRO A 582 -1.87 -16.28 51.04
CA PRO A 582 -2.48 -17.01 52.15
C PRO A 582 -3.76 -16.33 52.64
N MET A 583 -4.75 -17.15 53.00
CA MET A 583 -6.06 -16.68 53.49
C MET A 583 -6.02 -16.17 54.93
N GLN A 584 -7.04 -15.39 55.30
CA GLN A 584 -7.18 -14.72 56.59
C GLN A 584 -8.40 -15.26 57.37
N CYS A 585 -8.64 -16.57 57.28
CA CYS A 585 -9.75 -17.21 57.98
C CYS A 585 -9.63 -17.10 59.50
N ALA A 586 -10.77 -16.91 60.17
CA ALA A 586 -10.84 -17.02 61.62
C ALA A 586 -10.56 -18.47 62.08
N PRO A 587 -10.07 -18.68 63.31
CA PRO A 587 -10.01 -20.02 63.91
C PRO A 587 -11.38 -20.72 63.86
N GLY A 588 -11.38 -22.02 63.58
CA GLY A 588 -12.56 -22.84 63.32
C GLY A 588 -12.99 -22.85 61.84
N PHE A 589 -12.31 -22.11 60.98
CA PHE A 589 -12.58 -22.02 59.54
C PHE A 589 -11.32 -22.32 58.72
N SER A 590 -11.51 -22.82 57.50
CA SER A 590 -10.47 -23.03 56.49
C SER A 590 -10.93 -22.52 55.12
N GLY A 591 -10.02 -22.38 54.16
CA GLY A 591 -10.36 -21.91 52.82
C GLY A 591 -11.28 -22.87 52.04
N LYS A 592 -12.21 -22.32 51.25
CA LYS A 592 -12.83 -23.05 50.13
C LYS A 592 -11.77 -23.31 49.05
N PRO A 593 -11.91 -24.37 48.23
CA PRO A 593 -11.21 -24.46 46.94
C PRO A 593 -11.56 -23.26 46.07
N ASN A 594 -10.61 -22.77 45.26
CA ASN A 594 -10.78 -21.61 44.37
C ASN A 594 -11.26 -20.32 45.06
N ALA A 595 -10.77 -20.07 46.28
CA ALA A 595 -11.06 -18.83 47.00
C ALA A 595 -10.62 -17.59 46.21
N VAL A 596 -11.50 -16.60 46.10
CA VAL A 596 -11.25 -15.33 45.40
C VAL A 596 -11.01 -14.17 46.37
N ASP A 597 -11.44 -14.32 47.63
CA ASP A 597 -11.37 -13.33 48.70
C ASP A 597 -10.78 -13.95 49.99
N PRO A 598 -9.90 -13.24 50.73
CA PRO A 598 -9.18 -13.82 51.87
C PRO A 598 -10.02 -14.15 53.10
N VAL A 599 -11.27 -13.65 53.21
CA VAL A 599 -12.08 -13.72 54.45
C VAL A 599 -13.46 -14.34 54.22
N THR A 600 -14.14 -13.98 53.13
CA THR A 600 -15.49 -14.45 52.79
C THR A 600 -15.50 -15.82 52.10
N ASP A 601 -14.36 -16.27 51.57
CA ASP A 601 -14.16 -17.64 51.09
C ASP A 601 -13.67 -18.63 52.15
N CYS A 602 -13.80 -18.26 53.42
CA CYS A 602 -13.65 -19.19 54.53
C CYS A 602 -14.92 -20.03 54.73
N LYS A 603 -14.74 -21.30 55.08
CA LYS A 603 -15.78 -22.28 55.42
C LYS A 603 -15.46 -22.87 56.79
N SER A 604 -16.47 -23.00 57.64
CA SER A 604 -16.30 -23.66 58.94
C SER A 604 -15.84 -25.11 58.79
N CYS A 605 -15.02 -25.56 59.73
CA CYS A 605 -14.73 -26.98 59.87
C CYS A 605 -16.02 -27.75 60.19
N ALA A 606 -16.13 -28.97 59.64
CA ALA A 606 -17.22 -29.87 60.00
C ALA A 606 -17.02 -30.41 61.42
N ASP A 607 -18.06 -31.01 61.98
CA ASP A 607 -17.98 -31.64 63.31
C ASP A 607 -16.81 -32.64 63.39
N GLY A 608 -16.23 -32.76 64.58
CA GLY A 608 -15.03 -33.55 64.82
C GLY A 608 -13.73 -32.96 64.28
N HIS A 609 -13.74 -31.74 63.71
CA HIS A 609 -12.55 -31.09 63.16
C HIS A 609 -12.40 -29.64 63.64
N SER A 610 -11.17 -29.19 63.88
CA SER A 610 -10.86 -27.79 64.20
C SER A 610 -9.78 -27.22 63.26
N SER A 611 -9.53 -25.92 63.34
CA SER A 611 -8.43 -25.25 62.62
C SER A 611 -7.99 -23.98 63.35
N GLU A 612 -6.69 -23.73 63.43
CA GLU A 612 -6.12 -22.47 63.93
C GLU A 612 -6.43 -21.27 63.00
N GLY A 613 -7.09 -21.50 61.85
CA GLY A 613 -7.46 -20.48 60.88
C GLY A 613 -6.32 -20.11 59.93
N THR A 614 -6.41 -18.92 59.35
CA THR A 614 -5.57 -18.40 58.25
C THR A 614 -5.55 -19.34 57.04
N SER A 615 -4.41 -19.97 56.72
CA SER A 615 -4.26 -20.97 55.67
C SER A 615 -4.35 -22.42 56.18
N SER A 616 -4.62 -22.65 57.47
CA SER A 616 -4.61 -23.98 58.08
C SER A 616 -5.81 -24.82 57.62
N PRO A 617 -5.61 -26.07 57.16
CA PRO A 617 -6.70 -26.99 56.85
C PRO A 617 -7.42 -27.44 58.12
N CYS A 618 -8.69 -27.84 57.99
CA CYS A 618 -9.39 -28.49 59.09
C CYS A 618 -8.76 -29.86 59.40
N ILE A 619 -8.32 -30.05 60.64
CA ILE A 619 -7.70 -31.29 61.12
C ILE A 619 -8.68 -32.03 62.06
N PRO A 620 -8.76 -33.37 62.00
CA PRO A 620 -9.63 -34.15 62.87
C PRO A 620 -9.13 -34.12 64.31
N CYS A 621 -10.06 -34.05 65.27
CA CYS A 621 -9.74 -34.07 66.68
C CYS A 621 -9.21 -35.44 67.12
N ALA A 622 -8.04 -35.43 67.76
CA ALA A 622 -7.44 -36.61 68.37
C ALA A 622 -8.35 -37.17 69.48
N ARG A 623 -8.22 -38.49 69.73
CA ARG A 623 -8.99 -39.20 70.76
C ARG A 623 -8.83 -38.52 72.13
N GLY A 624 -9.90 -38.54 72.91
CA GLY A 624 -10.02 -37.75 74.15
C GLY A 624 -10.59 -36.32 73.94
N PHE A 625 -10.68 -35.84 72.69
CA PHE A 625 -11.21 -34.51 72.38
C PHE A 625 -12.30 -34.58 71.30
N PHE A 626 -13.18 -33.56 71.27
CA PHE A 626 -14.28 -33.41 70.32
C PHE A 626 -14.32 -31.99 69.75
N ALA A 627 -15.06 -31.76 68.68
CA ALA A 627 -15.37 -30.42 68.18
C ALA A 627 -16.76 -30.39 67.54
N ALA A 628 -17.52 -29.32 67.77
CA ALA A 628 -18.69 -28.97 66.98
C ALA A 628 -18.26 -28.17 65.73
N ALA A 629 -19.09 -28.15 64.69
CA ALA A 629 -18.79 -27.44 63.45
C ALA A 629 -18.52 -25.93 63.69
N GLY A 630 -17.28 -25.51 63.39
CA GLY A 630 -16.79 -24.14 63.60
C GLY A 630 -16.02 -23.90 64.90
N ASP A 631 -15.78 -24.91 65.74
CA ASP A 631 -14.92 -24.77 66.93
C ASP A 631 -13.46 -24.49 66.53
N ALA A 632 -12.87 -23.49 67.19
CA ALA A 632 -11.48 -23.08 66.96
C ALA A 632 -10.47 -24.19 67.34
N THR A 633 -10.70 -24.86 68.46
CA THR A 633 -9.81 -25.88 69.02
C THR A 633 -10.63 -27.05 69.58
N CYS A 634 -10.10 -28.27 69.42
CA CYS A 634 -10.71 -29.48 69.95
C CYS A 634 -10.87 -29.41 71.48
N GLN A 635 -12.10 -29.52 71.96
CA GLN A 635 -12.47 -29.43 73.37
C GLN A 635 -12.36 -30.78 74.09
N PRO A 636 -12.05 -30.80 75.40
CA PRO A 636 -11.94 -32.03 76.16
C PRO A 636 -13.29 -32.75 76.29
N ALA A 637 -13.34 -34.04 75.91
CA ALA A 637 -14.54 -34.85 76.03
C ALA A 637 -14.94 -35.13 77.50
N THR A 638 -16.20 -35.52 77.70
CA THR A 638 -16.80 -35.80 79.03
C THR A 638 -17.18 -37.27 79.19
N CYS A 639 -16.39 -38.17 78.59
CA CYS A 639 -16.64 -39.61 78.63
C CYS A 639 -16.71 -40.17 80.06
N ALA A 640 -17.60 -41.13 80.28
CA ALA A 640 -17.64 -41.88 81.54
C ALA A 640 -16.35 -42.69 81.73
N ALA A 641 -15.99 -42.97 82.98
CA ALA A 641 -14.85 -43.83 83.27
C ALA A 641 -15.04 -45.23 82.63
N GLY A 642 -13.98 -45.79 82.07
CA GLY A 642 -14.02 -46.97 81.20
C GLY A 642 -14.35 -46.69 79.73
N TRP A 643 -14.51 -45.42 79.32
CA TRP A 643 -14.76 -44.99 77.94
C TRP A 643 -13.78 -43.88 77.53
N GLN A 644 -13.37 -43.85 76.25
CA GLN A 644 -12.59 -42.75 75.64
C GLN A 644 -13.36 -42.14 74.46
N ALA A 645 -13.08 -40.89 74.09
CA ALA A 645 -13.72 -40.27 72.93
C ALA A 645 -13.24 -40.89 71.61
N ASN A 646 -14.12 -40.93 70.61
CA ASN A 646 -13.77 -41.32 69.25
C ASN A 646 -12.77 -40.32 68.61
N GLU A 647 -12.13 -40.76 67.53
CA GLU A 647 -11.29 -39.90 66.70
C GLU A 647 -12.19 -39.14 65.72
N GLY A 648 -12.10 -37.81 65.71
CA GLY A 648 -13.12 -36.97 65.06
C GLY A 648 -14.46 -36.97 65.80
N ALA A 649 -14.47 -37.09 67.14
CA ALA A 649 -15.69 -37.06 67.94
C ALA A 649 -16.49 -35.76 67.75
N VAL A 650 -17.79 -35.87 67.50
CA VAL A 650 -18.65 -34.71 67.19
C VAL A 650 -19.26 -34.04 68.42
N HIS A 651 -19.32 -34.77 69.54
CA HIS A 651 -19.90 -34.32 70.81
C HIS A 651 -19.05 -34.80 71.98
N ALA A 652 -19.13 -34.11 73.12
CA ALA A 652 -18.40 -34.47 74.35
C ALA A 652 -18.70 -35.90 74.87
N THR A 653 -19.84 -36.47 74.48
CA THR A 653 -20.30 -37.82 74.84
C THR A 653 -20.17 -38.84 73.69
N ASP A 654 -19.51 -38.50 72.58
CA ASP A 654 -19.22 -39.41 71.46
C ASP A 654 -18.04 -40.34 71.82
N CYS A 655 -18.35 -41.29 72.68
CA CYS A 655 -17.39 -42.12 73.40
C CYS A 655 -17.54 -43.60 73.05
N LYS A 656 -16.42 -44.31 73.05
CA LYS A 656 -16.33 -45.76 72.85
C LYS A 656 -15.70 -46.41 74.07
N GLY A 657 -16.28 -47.51 74.53
CA GLY A 657 -15.76 -48.28 75.67
C GLY A 657 -14.34 -48.78 75.43
N CYS A 658 -13.54 -48.80 76.49
CA CYS A 658 -12.20 -49.37 76.44
C CYS A 658 -12.28 -50.90 76.26
N PRO A 659 -11.52 -51.48 75.29
CA PRO A 659 -11.44 -52.93 75.13
C PRO A 659 -10.76 -53.58 76.35
N TRP A 660 -10.94 -54.90 76.49
CA TRP A 660 -10.32 -55.70 77.56
C TRP A 660 -8.84 -55.36 77.78
N GLY A 661 -8.40 -55.35 79.05
CA GLY A 661 -7.04 -54.98 79.42
C GLY A 661 -6.74 -53.48 79.44
N THR A 662 -7.68 -52.61 79.03
CA THR A 662 -7.46 -51.15 79.00
C THR A 662 -8.57 -50.37 79.70
N TYR A 663 -8.22 -49.21 80.24
CA TYR A 663 -9.15 -48.36 80.99
C TYR A 663 -8.79 -46.88 80.83
N ALA A 664 -9.83 -46.05 80.72
CA ALA A 664 -9.74 -44.60 80.78
C ALA A 664 -10.37 -44.12 82.09
N SER A 665 -9.74 -43.18 82.79
CA SER A 665 -10.28 -42.59 84.03
C SER A 665 -11.51 -41.69 83.82
N GLY A 666 -11.92 -41.48 82.56
CA GLY A 666 -13.02 -40.60 82.15
C GLY A 666 -12.53 -39.24 81.62
N GLY A 667 -13.46 -38.45 81.11
CA GLY A 667 -13.17 -37.19 80.43
C GLY A 667 -12.35 -37.41 79.15
N SER A 668 -11.24 -36.69 79.01
CA SER A 668 -10.27 -36.83 77.92
C SER A 668 -9.25 -37.96 78.08
N ALA A 669 -9.34 -38.78 79.13
CA ALA A 669 -8.42 -39.90 79.31
C ALA A 669 -8.53 -40.89 78.13
N LEU A 670 -7.38 -41.28 77.58
CA LEU A 670 -7.27 -42.40 76.66
C LEU A 670 -7.38 -43.72 77.42
N CYS A 671 -7.75 -44.79 76.72
CA CYS A 671 -7.69 -46.13 77.28
C CYS A 671 -6.23 -46.59 77.37
N ASP A 672 -5.66 -46.55 78.57
CA ASP A 672 -4.31 -47.02 78.88
C ASP A 672 -4.35 -48.45 79.46
N ALA A 673 -3.21 -49.14 79.49
CA ALA A 673 -3.14 -50.53 79.95
C ALA A 673 -3.39 -50.64 81.46
N VAL A 674 -4.31 -51.54 81.85
CA VAL A 674 -4.54 -51.88 83.27
C VAL A 674 -3.50 -52.92 83.69
N SER A 675 -2.53 -52.51 84.50
CA SER A 675 -1.51 -53.42 85.04
C SER A 675 -2.17 -54.49 85.92
N CYS A 676 -2.22 -55.72 85.41
CA CYS A 676 -2.87 -56.85 86.08
C CYS A 676 -1.85 -57.96 86.35
N PRO A 677 -1.76 -58.50 87.59
CA PRO A 677 -0.89 -59.62 87.88
C PRO A 677 -1.30 -60.84 87.05
N ALA A 678 -0.32 -61.69 86.74
CA ALA A 678 -0.57 -62.98 86.10
C ALA A 678 -1.65 -63.76 86.87
N GLY A 679 -2.50 -64.49 86.14
CA GLY A 679 -3.72 -65.08 86.69
C GLY A 679 -4.97 -64.21 86.57
N SER A 680 -4.83 -62.93 86.23
CA SER A 680 -5.95 -61.99 86.13
C SER A 680 -5.97 -61.21 84.81
N PHE A 681 -7.10 -60.58 84.52
CA PHE A 681 -7.31 -59.67 83.38
C PHE A 681 -8.31 -58.58 83.79
N ALA A 682 -8.30 -57.43 83.10
CA ALA A 682 -9.31 -56.38 83.28
C ALA A 682 -10.47 -56.57 82.29
N PRO A 683 -11.72 -56.82 82.78
CA PRO A 683 -12.92 -56.75 81.94
C PRO A 683 -13.10 -55.36 81.31
N GLU A 684 -13.87 -55.30 80.21
CA GLU A 684 -14.18 -54.05 79.52
C GLU A 684 -14.70 -52.98 80.50
N GLN A 685 -14.24 -51.73 80.30
CA GLN A 685 -14.67 -50.57 81.09
C GLN A 685 -14.32 -50.62 82.59
N THR A 686 -13.46 -51.55 83.04
CA THR A 686 -13.05 -51.65 84.46
C THR A 686 -11.54 -51.47 84.67
N ASN A 687 -11.16 -50.90 85.81
CA ASN A 687 -9.76 -50.84 86.28
C ASN A 687 -9.44 -51.91 87.34
N SER A 688 -10.38 -52.82 87.60
CA SER A 688 -10.26 -53.88 88.60
C SER A 688 -9.97 -55.22 87.92
N CYS A 689 -8.79 -55.78 88.17
CA CYS A 689 -8.41 -57.08 87.66
C CYS A 689 -9.29 -58.19 88.25
N SER A 690 -9.91 -58.98 87.39
CA SER A 690 -10.67 -60.19 87.75
C SER A 690 -9.86 -61.44 87.43
N LEU A 691 -10.00 -62.49 88.24
CA LEU A 691 -9.26 -63.74 88.04
C LEU A 691 -9.75 -64.47 86.78
N CYS A 692 -8.83 -65.15 86.10
CA CYS A 692 -9.17 -66.09 85.05
C CYS A 692 -9.85 -67.32 85.65
N ARG A 693 -11.07 -67.62 85.19
CA ARG A 693 -11.80 -68.83 85.59
C ARG A 693 -11.03 -70.08 85.19
N GLY A 694 -11.17 -71.15 85.98
CA GLY A 694 -10.52 -72.43 85.71
C GLY A 694 -10.84 -72.99 84.31
N GLY A 695 -9.83 -73.58 83.66
CA GLY A 695 -9.82 -73.84 82.22
C GLY A 695 -9.25 -72.68 81.38
N SER A 696 -8.79 -71.58 81.99
CA SER A 696 -8.08 -70.49 81.31
C SER A 696 -6.88 -70.02 82.13
N TYR A 697 -6.00 -69.23 81.51
CA TYR A 697 -4.80 -68.66 82.14
C TYR A 697 -4.53 -67.22 81.65
N SER A 698 -3.72 -66.47 82.37
CA SER A 698 -3.27 -65.13 81.97
C SER A 698 -1.83 -64.85 82.41
N THR A 699 -0.99 -64.37 81.50
CA THR A 699 0.32 -63.81 81.84
C THR A 699 0.16 -62.40 82.42
N ALA A 700 1.19 -61.85 83.07
CA ALA A 700 1.16 -60.46 83.51
C ALA A 700 0.75 -59.52 82.36
N ASP A 701 -0.08 -58.52 82.69
CA ASP A 701 -0.60 -57.48 81.78
C ASP A 701 -1.34 -58.00 80.52
N ALA A 702 -1.80 -59.27 80.52
CA ALA A 702 -2.57 -59.79 79.39
C ALA A 702 -4.02 -59.29 79.42
N ALA A 703 -4.44 -58.72 78.29
CA ALA A 703 -5.77 -58.14 78.12
C ALA A 703 -6.93 -59.12 78.33
N VAL A 704 -6.75 -60.41 78.02
CA VAL A 704 -7.81 -61.42 78.11
C VAL A 704 -7.22 -62.77 78.51
N CYS A 705 -7.98 -63.52 79.32
CA CYS A 705 -7.64 -64.90 79.66
C CYS A 705 -7.59 -65.77 78.40
N LYS A 706 -6.48 -66.49 78.22
CA LYS A 706 -6.29 -67.42 77.11
C LYS A 706 -6.75 -68.83 77.53
N PRO A 707 -7.23 -69.67 76.59
CA PRO A 707 -7.56 -71.07 76.87
C PRO A 707 -6.36 -71.81 77.45
N ALA A 708 -6.55 -72.57 78.53
CA ALA A 708 -5.51 -73.44 79.08
C ALA A 708 -5.27 -74.67 78.18
N LEU A 709 -4.10 -75.31 78.34
CA LEU A 709 -3.66 -76.46 77.54
C LEU A 709 -3.45 -77.71 78.41
N CYS A 710 -4.30 -77.90 79.43
CA CYS A 710 -4.10 -78.98 80.40
C CYS A 710 -4.25 -80.38 79.78
N PRO A 711 -3.47 -81.37 80.24
CA PRO A 711 -3.70 -82.78 79.93
C PRO A 711 -5.13 -83.24 80.29
N PRO A 712 -5.69 -84.24 79.57
CA PRO A 712 -6.94 -84.87 79.98
C PRO A 712 -6.83 -85.43 81.40
N GLY A 713 -7.78 -85.10 82.27
CA GLY A 713 -7.76 -85.40 83.70
C GLY A 713 -7.39 -84.21 84.58
N GLN A 714 -6.83 -83.14 84.00
CA GLN A 714 -6.41 -81.93 84.69
C GLN A 714 -7.17 -80.70 84.20
N ALA A 715 -7.21 -79.66 85.02
CA ALA A 715 -7.66 -78.32 84.66
C ALA A 715 -6.89 -77.25 85.43
N THR A 716 -6.82 -76.02 84.91
CA THR A 716 -6.35 -74.90 85.72
C THR A 716 -7.39 -74.52 86.77
N VAL A 717 -6.92 -74.10 87.94
CA VAL A 717 -7.75 -73.42 88.95
C VAL A 717 -8.00 -71.95 88.57
N GLU A 718 -8.89 -71.29 89.31
CA GLU A 718 -9.11 -69.85 89.17
C GLU A 718 -7.83 -69.08 89.55
N GLY A 719 -7.37 -68.19 88.66
CA GLY A 719 -6.12 -67.42 88.85
C GLY A 719 -4.86 -68.00 88.20
N ALA A 720 -4.95 -68.95 87.27
CA ALA A 720 -3.77 -69.57 86.66
C ALA A 720 -2.94 -68.65 85.75
N THR A 721 -1.62 -68.77 85.88
CA THR A 721 -0.59 -67.90 85.27
C THR A 721 0.06 -68.51 84.02
N SER A 722 0.13 -69.84 83.95
CA SER A 722 0.75 -70.64 82.90
C SER A 722 -0.29 -71.45 82.09
N PRO A 723 -0.08 -71.69 80.77
CA PRO A 723 -0.94 -72.57 79.98
C PRO A 723 -0.91 -74.04 80.42
N THR A 724 0.16 -74.47 81.09
CA THR A 724 0.45 -75.90 81.38
C THR A 724 0.83 -76.18 82.82
N ASP A 725 1.49 -75.24 83.51
CA ASP A 725 2.20 -75.54 84.76
C ASP A 725 1.29 -75.40 85.99
N ASP A 726 0.19 -74.64 85.85
CA ASP A 726 -0.87 -74.46 86.85
C ASP A 726 -2.04 -75.46 86.65
N CYS A 727 -1.83 -76.52 85.87
CA CYS A 727 -2.79 -77.60 85.66
C CYS A 727 -2.75 -78.59 86.83
N LEU A 728 -3.86 -78.69 87.56
CA LEU A 728 -4.01 -79.61 88.69
C LEU A 728 -4.94 -80.78 88.32
N ASP A 729 -4.65 -81.95 88.89
CA ASP A 729 -5.54 -83.12 88.81
C ASP A 729 -6.93 -82.77 89.30
N CYS A 730 -7.96 -83.11 88.52
CA CYS A 730 -9.33 -82.93 88.96
C CYS A 730 -9.58 -83.75 90.25
N PRO A 731 -10.18 -83.13 91.29
CA PRO A 731 -10.40 -83.79 92.58
C PRO A 731 -11.36 -84.98 92.44
N VAL A 732 -11.32 -85.85 93.45
CA VAL A 732 -12.23 -87.01 93.56
C VAL A 732 -13.69 -86.62 93.33
N GLY A 733 -14.46 -87.52 92.71
CA GLY A 733 -15.83 -87.25 92.26
C GLY A 733 -15.97 -86.37 91.01
N THR A 734 -14.89 -85.74 90.52
CA THR A 734 -14.90 -84.89 89.31
C THR A 734 -14.03 -85.44 88.18
N TYR A 735 -14.27 -84.96 86.96
CA TYR A 735 -13.49 -85.28 85.76
C TYR A 735 -13.18 -84.00 84.96
N GLY A 736 -12.09 -84.01 84.20
CA GLY A 736 -11.68 -82.93 83.32
C GLY A 736 -11.31 -83.45 81.94
N LEU A 737 -11.89 -82.88 80.87
CA LEU A 737 -11.53 -83.25 79.49
C LEU A 737 -10.16 -82.71 79.05
N GLY A 738 -9.45 -82.00 79.93
CA GLY A 738 -8.25 -81.24 79.61
C GLY A 738 -8.57 -79.96 78.83
N GLN A 739 -7.55 -79.41 78.18
CA GLN A 739 -7.61 -78.16 77.43
C GLN A 739 -8.19 -77.04 78.31
N ASN A 740 -9.29 -76.42 77.86
CA ASN A 740 -9.84 -75.20 78.42
C ASN A 740 -11.12 -75.40 79.25
N GLN A 741 -11.41 -76.62 79.71
CA GLN A 741 -12.60 -76.90 80.51
C GLN A 741 -12.24 -77.09 82.00
N PRO A 742 -12.94 -76.43 82.93
CA PRO A 742 -12.82 -76.73 84.36
C PRO A 742 -13.34 -78.14 84.65
N CYS A 743 -12.87 -78.71 85.76
CA CYS A 743 -13.37 -79.99 86.28
C CYS A 743 -14.89 -79.94 86.50
N LYS A 744 -15.59 -81.02 86.12
CA LYS A 744 -17.04 -81.19 86.25
C LYS A 744 -17.35 -82.42 87.10
N PRO A 745 -18.49 -82.47 87.83
CA PRO A 745 -18.90 -83.68 88.54
C PRO A 745 -19.01 -84.88 87.60
N THR A 746 -18.55 -86.05 88.05
CA THR A 746 -18.74 -87.32 87.34
C THR A 746 -20.21 -87.71 87.29
N THR A 747 -20.59 -88.56 86.34
CA THR A 747 -21.94 -89.13 86.24
C THR A 747 -21.95 -90.61 86.60
N CYS A 748 -21.17 -90.99 87.62
CA CYS A 748 -21.21 -92.33 88.20
C CYS A 748 -22.65 -92.66 88.64
N PRO A 749 -23.20 -93.83 88.26
CA PRO A 749 -24.54 -94.23 88.66
C PRO A 749 -24.63 -94.46 90.18
N SER A 750 -25.84 -94.43 90.73
CA SER A 750 -26.07 -94.69 92.15
C SER A 750 -25.55 -96.07 92.57
N GLY A 751 -24.96 -96.14 93.76
CA GLY A 751 -24.16 -97.27 94.24
C GLY A 751 -22.70 -97.31 93.72
N TYR A 752 -22.27 -96.32 92.94
CA TYR A 752 -20.88 -96.16 92.50
C TYR A 752 -20.35 -94.76 92.83
N ALA A 753 -19.09 -94.69 93.28
CA ALA A 753 -18.37 -93.45 93.57
C ALA A 753 -17.01 -93.41 92.87
N SER A 754 -16.43 -92.21 92.71
CA SER A 754 -15.15 -92.04 92.00
C SER A 754 -14.03 -91.49 92.91
N SER A 755 -13.48 -92.40 93.73
CA SER A 755 -12.43 -92.12 94.73
C SER A 755 -11.02 -91.96 94.12
N THR A 756 -10.90 -91.42 92.91
CA THR A 756 -9.63 -91.31 92.16
C THR A 756 -9.51 -89.88 91.61
N THR A 757 -8.35 -89.25 91.73
CA THR A 757 -8.07 -87.94 91.11
C THR A 757 -7.68 -88.12 89.64
N GLY A 758 -7.62 -87.01 88.87
CA GLY A 758 -7.05 -87.01 87.52
C GLY A 758 -7.92 -87.70 86.45
N ILE A 759 -9.23 -87.80 86.66
CA ILE A 759 -10.12 -88.56 85.78
C ILE A 759 -10.44 -87.76 84.50
N HIS A 760 -10.22 -88.37 83.33
CA HIS A 760 -10.46 -87.74 82.03
C HIS A 760 -11.76 -88.14 81.31
N LEU A 761 -12.62 -88.95 81.95
CA LEU A 761 -13.87 -89.46 81.40
C LEU A 761 -15.03 -89.21 82.37
N GLU A 762 -16.19 -88.83 81.84
CA GLU A 762 -17.41 -88.53 82.60
C GLU A 762 -17.84 -89.65 83.57
N LYS A 763 -17.54 -90.91 83.19
CA LYS A 763 -17.79 -92.15 83.97
C LYS A 763 -16.50 -92.93 84.23
N GLY A 764 -15.35 -92.26 84.20
CA GLY A 764 -14.06 -92.86 84.50
C GLY A 764 -13.95 -93.22 85.98
N SER A 765 -13.27 -94.33 86.28
CA SER A 765 -12.91 -94.79 87.62
C SER A 765 -14.05 -95.00 88.64
N CYS A 766 -15.32 -94.92 88.22
CA CYS A 766 -16.49 -95.24 89.05
C CYS A 766 -16.40 -96.69 89.59
N LYS A 767 -16.23 -96.84 90.90
CA LYS A 767 -16.16 -98.14 91.59
C LYS A 767 -17.45 -98.40 92.36
N LEU A 768 -17.92 -99.64 92.35
CA LEU A 768 -19.06 -100.09 93.15
C LEU A 768 -18.74 -99.91 94.64
N CYS A 769 -19.67 -99.37 95.41
CA CYS A 769 -19.52 -99.21 96.85
C CYS A 769 -19.33 -100.56 97.57
N PRO A 770 -18.45 -100.65 98.60
CA PRO A 770 -18.34 -101.84 99.43
C PRO A 770 -19.66 -102.20 100.11
N VAL A 771 -19.88 -103.50 100.36
CA VAL A 771 -21.10 -103.99 101.01
C VAL A 771 -21.29 -103.31 102.37
N GLY A 772 -22.34 -102.48 102.47
CA GLY A 772 -22.67 -101.68 103.65
C GLY A 772 -22.64 -100.17 103.44
N TRP A 773 -22.09 -99.68 102.32
CA TRP A 773 -21.96 -98.26 101.98
C TRP A 773 -22.71 -97.93 100.67
N PHE A 774 -23.13 -96.68 100.49
CA PHE A 774 -23.91 -96.22 99.33
C PHE A 774 -23.41 -94.87 98.81
N SER A 775 -23.65 -94.59 97.52
CA SER A 775 -23.44 -93.25 96.96
C SER A 775 -24.63 -92.90 96.07
N ALA A 776 -25.13 -91.68 96.17
CA ALA A 776 -26.31 -91.23 95.41
C ALA A 776 -26.05 -91.16 93.88
N GLY A 777 -24.79 -91.24 93.46
CA GLY A 777 -24.33 -91.03 92.09
C GLY A 777 -23.65 -89.67 91.95
N GLY A 778 -22.59 -89.61 91.14
CA GLY A 778 -21.72 -88.43 90.99
C GLY A 778 -20.89 -88.03 92.22
N GLY A 779 -20.87 -88.87 93.26
CA GLY A 779 -20.08 -88.66 94.48
C GLY A 779 -18.60 -89.06 94.35
N ASP A 780 -17.77 -88.45 95.17
CA ASP A 780 -16.35 -88.76 95.37
C ASP A 780 -16.15 -90.03 96.21
N GLN A 781 -16.98 -90.21 97.23
CA GLN A 781 -16.98 -91.37 98.12
C GLN A 781 -18.34 -92.09 98.21
N CYS A 782 -18.32 -93.22 98.90
CA CYS A 782 -19.51 -93.91 99.40
C CYS A 782 -19.62 -93.62 100.90
N GLU A 783 -20.85 -93.45 101.38
CA GLU A 783 -21.22 -93.07 102.76
C GLU A 783 -22.18 -94.12 103.39
#